data_AF-A0A651H1W8-F1
#
_entry.id   AF-A0A651H1W8-F1
#
_cell.length_a   1.000
_cell.length_b   1.000
_cell.length_c   1.000
_cell.angle_alpha   90.00
_cell.angle_beta   90.00
_cell.angle_gamma   90.00
#
_symmetry.space_group_name_H-M   'P 1'
#
loop_
_entity.id
_entity.type
_entity.pdbx_description
1 polymer ?
#
loop_
_entity_poly.entity_id
_entity_poly.type
_entity_poly.pdbx_seq_one_letter_code
_entity_poly.pdbx_strand_id
1 'polypeptide(L)'
;MYRHLIFCMVLLLLAAPQAFAQKKNKKKKDSGTPEAVEPTREPTNTLVEFPYDDVDWLNSPQRIRRAALNGKFVLLSFWAMSSELCLTQLDWMNQLKKEHRSLETIIVHSPKYPAERDTSFLRDAIIKHNIQFPVLNDQNFFLWDEYMIEAWPTHLLFNPEGELVMRWQGAKPGADFSDFISRYEGRVVSTGSFYSSELGKFQQGLMAFPTFIENDGVIFLFVSDTRGNRIHKVDVNGIVEETIGIGKEGWTDGSYMSAKFKGPRGMAYHKSDSALYIADTGNNLIRRYDLRKQMVSTVLGNGLRSFEIPDTIIGSSHGLNQPTDITIVDDLLYITMTGWNQIWKYNLITGIAEPHAGTGKFGFEDGKLEASLLAEPYGITHDNDGVIYFTERQSSAVRSLTRNRVVTITGKGVFEYGDVDGKSKEALLQAPAGITYHAKKLYVADQFNNKIKEIDPGSGRVETLIGTGDRGYRNGSGLRAILNKPTGLTFLRDKMYFSDTYNHNLRVFNPERDFVRPFEFENKFEMSFQAVNNTQLLELDTIYVPRGESGITLQFELGGNWYIEENAPNEVIITQRNIGVQPDDDGFNRELGQIRLEIENYGALTHFFADVSLFYRPVDNEQLIFHRTFTVMVHVRMDEEAPPEQNVLFIVPPLRTAHHSAETDRG
;
A
#
# COMPACT_ATOMS: atom_id res chain seq x y z
N MET A 1 0.79 54.92 6.89
CA MET A 1 1.80 53.84 6.94
C MET A 1 1.30 52.67 6.11
N TYR A 2 1.47 52.85 4.81
CA TYR A 2 1.15 51.94 3.71
C TYR A 2 2.47 51.82 2.93
N ARG A 3 2.74 50.66 2.32
CA ARG A 3 3.94 50.31 1.52
C ARG A 3 5.20 49.92 2.31
N HIS A 4 5.41 48.61 2.46
CA HIS A 4 6.69 47.89 2.27
C HIS A 4 6.67 46.55 3.01
N LEU A 5 5.93 45.56 2.48
CA LEU A 5 6.12 44.13 2.83
C LEU A 5 5.48 43.19 1.77
N ILE A 6 5.46 43.64 0.51
CA ILE A 6 5.16 42.80 -0.66
C ILE A 6 6.43 42.81 -1.51
N PHE A 7 7.46 42.09 -1.08
CA PHE A 7 8.64 41.77 -1.90
C PHE A 7 9.51 40.70 -1.20
N CYS A 8 8.97 39.48 -1.02
CA CYS A 8 9.78 38.29 -0.68
C CYS A 8 9.14 36.94 -1.05
N MET A 9 7.97 36.90 -1.71
CA MET A 9 7.26 35.65 -2.01
C MET A 9 7.08 35.35 -3.51
N VAL A 10 7.93 35.94 -4.37
CA VAL A 10 7.88 35.76 -5.84
C VAL A 10 9.24 35.33 -6.44
N LEU A 11 10.20 34.89 -5.61
CA LEU A 11 11.54 34.45 -6.07
C LEU A 11 11.84 32.96 -5.78
N LEU A 12 10.79 32.14 -5.66
CA LEU A 12 10.89 30.68 -5.44
C LEU A 12 10.41 29.83 -6.64
N LEU A 13 10.18 30.45 -7.81
CA LEU A 13 9.75 29.76 -9.04
C LEU A 13 10.63 30.05 -10.28
N LEU A 14 11.89 30.49 -10.07
CA LEU A 14 12.89 30.60 -11.14
C LEU A 14 14.12 29.75 -10.80
N ALA A 15 13.95 28.44 -10.86
CA ALA A 15 15.04 27.49 -11.01
C ALA A 15 14.61 26.43 -12.02
N ALA A 16 14.32 26.86 -13.26
CA ALA A 16 14.41 25.99 -14.42
C ALA A 16 15.89 25.58 -14.60
N PRO A 17 16.20 24.34 -15.02
CA PRO A 17 17.57 23.90 -15.18
C PRO A 17 18.19 24.56 -16.41
N GLN A 18 18.92 25.66 -16.21
CA GLN A 18 19.95 26.08 -17.16
C GLN A 18 21.15 25.13 -17.04
N ALA A 19 21.03 23.96 -17.65
CA ALA A 19 22.14 23.05 -17.89
C ALA A 19 22.07 22.47 -19.32
N PHE A 20 21.87 23.33 -20.31
CA PHE A 20 22.11 22.99 -21.71
C PHE A 20 22.69 24.22 -22.43
N ALA A 21 24.02 24.22 -22.62
CA ALA A 21 24.75 24.74 -23.79
C ALA A 21 26.21 25.11 -23.44
N GLN A 22 27.13 24.56 -24.24
CA GLN A 22 28.49 25.01 -24.54
C GLN A 22 29.61 24.88 -23.49
N LYS A 23 30.48 23.87 -23.73
CA LYS A 23 31.86 24.10 -24.22
C LYS A 23 32.47 22.81 -24.78
N LYS A 24 32.36 22.62 -26.10
CA LYS A 24 33.35 21.87 -26.88
C LYS A 24 33.78 22.75 -28.04
N ASN A 25 35.08 23.05 -28.11
CA ASN A 25 35.65 23.66 -29.29
C ASN A 25 36.92 22.91 -29.70
N LYS A 26 37.02 22.67 -31.02
CA LYS A 26 38.12 22.14 -31.85
C LYS A 26 38.36 20.62 -31.90
N LYS A 27 37.77 19.97 -32.92
CA LYS A 27 38.43 19.72 -34.24
C LYS A 27 37.40 19.20 -35.27
N LYS A 28 37.46 19.75 -36.50
CA LYS A 28 36.62 19.49 -37.68
C LYS A 28 36.73 18.06 -38.22
N LYS A 29 35.60 17.45 -38.61
CA LYS A 29 35.35 16.87 -39.96
C LYS A 29 33.88 16.42 -40.12
N ASP A 30 33.39 16.54 -41.36
CA ASP A 30 32.00 16.45 -41.82
C ASP A 30 31.25 15.14 -41.50
N SER A 31 29.99 15.28 -41.08
CA SER A 31 28.83 14.48 -41.51
C SER A 31 27.56 15.07 -40.89
N GLY A 32 26.56 15.42 -41.71
CA GLY A 32 25.39 16.23 -41.34
C GLY A 32 24.61 15.71 -40.12
N THR A 33 24.32 16.64 -39.20
CA THR A 33 23.35 16.48 -38.10
C THR A 33 22.09 17.31 -38.41
N PRO A 34 20.88 16.81 -38.10
CA PRO A 34 19.66 17.60 -38.26
C PRO A 34 19.67 18.79 -37.29
N GLU A 35 19.28 19.96 -37.75
CA GLU A 35 19.04 21.13 -36.90
C GLU A 35 17.92 20.82 -35.88
N ALA A 36 18.11 21.26 -34.64
CA ALA A 36 17.06 21.21 -33.63
C ALA A 36 15.92 22.14 -34.07
N VAL A 37 14.80 21.54 -34.45
CA VAL A 37 13.55 22.26 -34.74
C VAL A 37 12.99 22.74 -33.41
N GLU A 38 12.96 24.06 -33.19
CA GLU A 38 12.15 24.65 -32.11
C GLU A 38 10.70 24.20 -32.31
N PRO A 39 9.98 23.77 -31.26
CA PRO A 39 8.59 23.34 -31.39
C PRO A 39 7.74 24.52 -31.89
N THR A 40 7.32 24.46 -33.16
CA THR A 40 6.52 25.48 -33.85
C THR A 40 5.04 25.47 -33.44
N ARG A 41 4.67 24.78 -32.35
CA ARG A 41 3.27 24.50 -31.97
C ARG A 41 2.97 25.06 -30.59
N GLU A 42 1.93 25.89 -30.48
CA GLU A 42 1.41 26.39 -29.21
C GLU A 42 0.68 25.28 -28.42
N PRO A 43 0.62 25.37 -27.08
CA PRO A 43 -0.03 24.34 -26.27
C PRO A 43 -1.53 24.30 -26.56
N THR A 44 -2.06 23.10 -26.71
CA THR A 44 -3.48 22.94 -26.96
C THR A 44 -4.29 23.36 -25.74
N ASN A 45 -5.08 24.42 -25.90
CA ASN A 45 -5.90 25.01 -24.83
C ASN A 45 -7.36 24.52 -24.85
N THR A 46 -7.63 23.43 -25.56
CA THR A 46 -8.97 22.82 -25.60
C THR A 46 -8.88 21.32 -25.31
N LEU A 47 -9.98 20.73 -24.84
CA LEU A 47 -10.07 19.30 -24.61
C LEU A 47 -10.08 18.58 -25.96
N VAL A 48 -9.05 17.79 -26.24
CA VAL A 48 -8.91 17.05 -27.49
C VAL A 48 -9.69 15.74 -27.44
N GLU A 49 -9.88 15.11 -28.61
CA GLU A 49 -10.35 13.73 -28.65
C GLU A 49 -9.24 12.78 -28.18
N PHE A 50 -9.60 11.75 -27.44
CA PHE A 50 -8.65 10.77 -26.94
C PHE A 50 -8.24 9.80 -28.07
N PRO A 51 -6.98 9.33 -28.10
CA PRO A 51 -6.52 8.40 -29.12
C PRO A 51 -7.36 7.11 -29.13
N TYR A 52 -7.66 6.58 -30.33
CA TYR A 52 -8.59 5.46 -30.51
C TYR A 52 -7.93 4.09 -30.52
N ASP A 53 -6.88 3.90 -31.31
CA ASP A 53 -6.43 2.56 -31.74
C ASP A 53 -5.35 1.94 -30.83
N ASP A 54 -4.61 2.74 -30.05
CA ASP A 54 -3.40 2.27 -29.34
C ASP A 54 -3.34 2.63 -27.85
N VAL A 55 -4.49 2.88 -27.20
CA VAL A 55 -4.53 3.14 -25.75
C VAL A 55 -5.50 2.22 -25.03
N ASP A 56 -5.12 1.77 -23.85
CA ASP A 56 -5.99 1.01 -22.97
C ASP A 56 -6.71 1.93 -21.98
N TRP A 57 -7.95 1.60 -21.69
CA TRP A 57 -8.74 2.24 -20.64
C TRP A 57 -8.97 1.25 -19.50
N LEU A 58 -8.72 1.70 -18.28
CA LEU A 58 -9.00 0.98 -17.05
C LEU A 58 -9.99 1.78 -16.22
N ASN A 59 -10.73 1.10 -15.35
CA ASN A 59 -11.81 1.69 -14.56
C ASN A 59 -12.90 2.42 -15.36
N SER A 60 -13.07 2.06 -16.63
CA SER A 60 -14.17 2.55 -17.46
C SER A 60 -14.76 1.39 -18.26
N PRO A 61 -16.10 1.25 -18.30
CA PRO A 61 -16.74 0.11 -18.96
C PRO A 61 -16.58 0.16 -20.49
N GLN A 62 -16.23 1.34 -21.02
CA GLN A 62 -15.98 1.59 -22.43
C GLN A 62 -14.95 2.72 -22.56
N ARG A 63 -14.34 2.84 -23.75
CA ARG A 63 -13.48 3.98 -24.08
C ARG A 63 -14.27 5.28 -23.95
N ILE A 64 -13.76 6.24 -23.17
CA ILE A 64 -14.39 7.56 -23.04
C ILE A 64 -14.06 8.36 -24.29
N ARG A 65 -15.06 9.04 -24.86
CA ARG A 65 -14.89 9.98 -25.97
C ARG A 65 -15.02 11.40 -25.47
N ARG A 66 -14.34 12.37 -26.08
CA ARG A 66 -14.49 13.80 -25.76
C ARG A 66 -15.95 14.22 -25.74
N ALA A 67 -16.73 13.79 -26.74
CA ALA A 67 -18.16 14.14 -26.84
C ALA A 67 -18.99 13.73 -25.60
N ALA A 68 -18.57 12.69 -24.88
CA ALA A 68 -19.23 12.22 -23.67
C ALA A 68 -18.96 13.11 -22.44
N LEU A 69 -17.96 14.00 -22.54
CA LEU A 69 -17.55 14.95 -21.50
C LEU A 69 -18.12 16.36 -21.73
N ASN A 70 -18.83 16.59 -22.84
CA ASN A 70 -19.44 17.88 -23.15
C ASN A 70 -20.38 18.34 -22.02
N GLY A 71 -20.28 19.61 -21.61
CA GLY A 71 -21.13 20.19 -20.57
C GLY A 71 -20.70 19.87 -19.14
N LYS A 72 -19.47 19.36 -18.95
CA LYS A 72 -18.89 19.01 -17.65
C LYS A 72 -17.55 19.68 -17.44
N PHE A 73 -17.17 19.89 -16.18
CA PHE A 73 -15.77 20.15 -15.87
C PHE A 73 -14.96 18.87 -16.06
N VAL A 74 -13.75 18.97 -16.59
CA VAL A 74 -12.86 17.81 -16.78
C VAL A 74 -11.50 18.09 -16.16
N LEU A 75 -11.06 17.24 -15.23
CA LEU A 75 -9.71 17.21 -14.70
C LEU A 75 -8.93 16.09 -15.38
N LEU A 76 -7.97 16.45 -16.24
CA LEU A 76 -6.94 15.52 -16.70
C LEU A 76 -5.76 15.57 -15.76
N SER A 77 -5.37 14.41 -15.23
CA SER A 77 -4.27 14.27 -14.27
C SER A 77 -3.17 13.36 -14.82
N PHE A 78 -2.04 13.93 -15.22
CA PHE A 78 -0.91 13.25 -15.87
C PHE A 78 0.04 12.65 -14.84
N TRP A 79 0.10 11.31 -14.77
CA TRP A 79 0.83 10.55 -13.76
C TRP A 79 1.74 9.47 -14.33
N ALA A 80 2.78 9.12 -13.58
CA ALA A 80 3.46 7.84 -13.69
C ALA A 80 3.10 6.99 -12.46
N MET A 81 2.75 5.71 -12.65
CA MET A 81 2.34 4.84 -11.54
C MET A 81 3.48 4.52 -10.57
N SER A 82 4.73 4.71 -11.01
CA SER A 82 5.93 4.56 -10.18
C SER A 82 6.20 5.73 -9.24
N SER A 83 5.58 6.90 -9.45
CA SER A 83 5.83 8.13 -8.68
C SER A 83 4.98 8.18 -7.41
N GLU A 84 5.61 8.19 -6.24
CA GLU A 84 4.89 8.35 -4.97
C GLU A 84 4.26 9.74 -4.88
N LEU A 85 4.90 10.77 -5.46
CA LEU A 85 4.34 12.11 -5.55
C LEU A 85 3.00 12.13 -6.29
N CYS A 86 2.87 11.37 -7.40
CA CYS A 86 1.60 11.22 -8.12
C CYS A 86 0.54 10.54 -7.23
N LEU A 87 0.91 9.43 -6.59
CA LEU A 87 -0.01 8.67 -5.74
C LEU A 87 -0.54 9.50 -4.56
N THR A 88 0.27 10.41 -4.03
CA THR A 88 -0.17 11.31 -2.94
C THR A 88 -1.29 12.28 -3.33
N GLN A 89 -1.56 12.47 -4.63
CA GLN A 89 -2.62 13.36 -5.11
C GLN A 89 -4.01 12.71 -5.10
N LEU A 90 -4.10 11.39 -4.93
CA LEU A 90 -5.36 10.64 -4.97
C LEU A 90 -6.40 11.14 -3.96
N ASP A 91 -5.99 11.43 -2.72
CA ASP A 91 -6.90 11.87 -1.67
C ASP A 91 -7.53 13.22 -2.01
N TRP A 92 -6.73 14.17 -2.50
CA TRP A 92 -7.21 15.47 -2.94
C TRP A 92 -8.16 15.35 -4.14
N MET A 93 -7.84 14.52 -5.13
CA MET A 93 -8.72 14.31 -6.29
C MET A 93 -10.04 13.65 -5.89
N ASN A 94 -10.00 12.67 -4.98
CA ASN A 94 -11.19 12.04 -4.42
C ASN A 94 -12.05 13.04 -3.67
N GLN A 95 -11.44 13.93 -2.89
CA GLN A 95 -12.14 15.01 -2.21
C GLN A 95 -12.77 15.98 -3.21
N LEU A 96 -12.02 16.44 -4.21
CA LEU A 96 -12.51 17.38 -5.22
C LEU A 96 -13.71 16.80 -6.01
N LYS A 97 -13.66 15.52 -6.40
CA LYS A 97 -14.77 14.85 -7.07
C LYS A 97 -16.00 14.67 -6.16
N LYS A 98 -15.80 14.48 -4.85
CA LYS A 98 -16.90 14.40 -3.87
C LYS A 98 -17.58 15.76 -3.70
N GLU A 99 -16.80 16.83 -3.65
CA GLU A 99 -17.29 18.22 -3.56
C GLU A 99 -18.05 18.63 -4.82
N HIS A 100 -17.52 18.28 -6.00
CA HIS A 100 -18.04 18.72 -7.31
C HIS A 100 -18.52 17.54 -8.15
N ARG A 101 -19.81 17.21 -8.08
CA ARG A 101 -20.38 16.08 -8.85
C ARG A 101 -20.24 16.28 -10.37
N SER A 102 -20.26 17.53 -10.80
CA SER A 102 -20.11 18.01 -12.19
C SER A 102 -18.71 17.82 -12.78
N LEU A 103 -17.70 17.56 -11.94
CA LEU A 103 -16.32 17.33 -12.34
C LEU A 103 -16.11 15.89 -12.77
N GLU A 104 -15.60 15.64 -13.98
CA GLU A 104 -15.05 14.34 -14.34
C GLU A 104 -13.54 14.33 -14.22
N THR A 105 -13.02 13.31 -13.56
CA THR A 105 -11.59 13.17 -13.34
C THR A 105 -11.09 11.96 -14.12
N ILE A 106 -10.10 12.18 -14.98
CA ILE A 106 -9.44 11.14 -15.76
C ILE A 106 -7.95 11.19 -15.44
N ILE A 107 -7.40 10.06 -15.04
CA ILE A 107 -5.95 9.90 -14.91
C ILE A 107 -5.39 9.56 -16.29
N VAL A 108 -4.45 10.37 -16.75
CA VAL A 108 -3.65 10.10 -17.94
C VAL A 108 -2.33 9.50 -17.46
N HIS A 109 -2.21 8.17 -17.57
CA HIS A 109 -0.98 7.48 -17.20
C HIS A 109 0.06 7.62 -18.31
N SER A 110 1.07 8.45 -18.11
CA SER A 110 2.20 8.63 -19.02
C SER A 110 3.43 7.95 -18.39
N PRO A 111 3.85 6.77 -18.88
CA PRO A 111 4.77 5.89 -18.17
C PRO A 111 6.20 6.43 -18.09
N LYS A 112 6.78 6.52 -16.88
CA LYS A 112 8.20 6.87 -16.73
C LYS A 112 9.12 5.75 -17.21
N TYR A 113 8.84 4.51 -16.80
CA TYR A 113 9.66 3.34 -17.11
C TYR A 113 9.08 2.49 -18.25
N PRO A 114 9.91 1.77 -19.03
CA PRO A 114 9.42 0.85 -20.06
C PRO A 114 8.42 -0.19 -19.53
N ALA A 115 8.63 -0.71 -18.33
CA ALA A 115 7.72 -1.68 -17.70
C ALA A 115 6.33 -1.11 -17.41
N GLU A 116 6.20 0.20 -17.22
CA GLU A 116 4.91 0.86 -16.94
C GLU A 116 4.01 0.93 -18.18
N ARG A 117 4.55 0.75 -19.41
CA ARG A 117 3.74 0.71 -20.63
C ARG A 117 2.77 -0.48 -20.65
N ASP A 118 3.12 -1.57 -19.98
CA ASP A 118 2.26 -2.74 -19.87
C ASP A 118 1.01 -2.43 -19.03
N THR A 119 -0.16 -2.47 -19.66
CA THR A 119 -1.46 -2.23 -19.02
C THR A 119 -1.73 -3.17 -17.84
N SER A 120 -1.15 -4.37 -17.82
CA SER A 120 -1.23 -5.26 -16.68
C SER A 120 -0.44 -4.75 -15.47
N PHE A 121 0.67 -4.03 -15.67
CA PHE A 121 1.38 -3.33 -14.59
C PHE A 121 0.57 -2.16 -14.05
N LEU A 122 -0.11 -1.43 -14.93
CA LEU A 122 -0.98 -0.32 -14.54
C LEU A 122 -2.19 -0.80 -13.74
N ARG A 123 -2.84 -1.90 -14.16
CA ARG A 123 -3.98 -2.49 -13.45
C ARG A 123 -3.60 -2.91 -12.02
N ASP A 124 -2.43 -3.51 -11.85
CA ASP A 124 -1.86 -3.86 -10.54
C ASP A 124 -1.73 -2.63 -9.62
N ALA A 125 -1.31 -1.48 -10.17
CA ALA A 125 -1.18 -0.24 -9.41
C ALA A 125 -2.53 0.36 -9.04
N ILE A 126 -3.49 0.36 -9.98
CA ILE A 126 -4.87 0.79 -9.74
C ILE A 126 -5.48 0.01 -8.58
N ILE A 127 -5.34 -1.32 -8.59
CA ILE A 127 -5.83 -2.20 -7.53
C ILE A 127 -5.09 -1.94 -6.21
N LYS A 128 -3.75 -1.87 -6.25
CA LYS A 128 -2.92 -1.65 -5.06
C LYS A 128 -3.24 -0.33 -4.35
N HIS A 129 -3.49 0.72 -5.11
CA HIS A 129 -3.70 2.08 -4.59
C HIS A 129 -5.18 2.46 -4.50
N ASN A 130 -6.09 1.49 -4.72
CA ASN A 130 -7.54 1.71 -4.65
C ASN A 130 -8.02 2.87 -5.54
N ILE A 131 -7.44 3.01 -6.73
CA ILE A 131 -7.75 4.09 -7.66
C ILE A 131 -9.15 3.84 -8.23
N GLN A 132 -10.04 4.82 -8.07
CA GLN A 132 -11.43 4.72 -8.53
C GLN A 132 -11.66 5.41 -9.89
N PHE A 133 -10.80 6.35 -10.26
CA PHE A 133 -10.97 7.14 -11.48
C PHE A 133 -10.73 6.30 -12.74
N PRO A 134 -11.40 6.63 -13.87
CA PRO A 134 -10.97 6.20 -15.19
C PRO A 134 -9.49 6.51 -15.43
N VAL A 135 -8.77 5.54 -15.98
CA VAL A 135 -7.34 5.67 -16.28
C VAL A 135 -7.11 5.34 -17.75
N LEU A 136 -6.58 6.29 -18.50
CA LEU A 136 -6.08 6.09 -19.86
C LEU A 136 -4.58 5.78 -19.80
N ASN A 137 -4.13 4.70 -20.43
CA ASN A 137 -2.71 4.37 -20.56
C ASN A 137 -2.12 5.08 -21.80
N ASP A 138 -1.51 6.26 -21.59
CA ASP A 138 -0.86 7.09 -22.61
C ASP A 138 0.57 6.60 -22.87
N GLN A 139 0.70 5.33 -23.23
CA GLN A 139 1.97 4.62 -23.35
C GLN A 139 2.96 5.23 -24.36
N ASN A 140 2.42 5.98 -25.32
CA ASN A 140 3.14 6.64 -26.41
C ASN A 140 3.20 8.16 -26.24
N PHE A 141 2.84 8.70 -25.07
CA PHE A 141 2.94 10.13 -24.75
C PHE A 141 2.14 11.06 -25.69
N PHE A 142 1.04 10.58 -26.28
CA PHE A 142 0.23 11.37 -27.21
C PHE A 142 -0.38 12.59 -26.52
N LEU A 143 -1.07 12.39 -25.38
CA LEU A 143 -1.69 13.50 -24.65
C LEU A 143 -0.63 14.32 -23.93
N TRP A 144 0.43 13.67 -23.45
CA TRP A 144 1.57 14.36 -22.85
C TRP A 144 2.18 15.39 -23.81
N ASP A 145 2.46 15.00 -25.06
CA ASP A 145 3.03 15.87 -26.08
C ASP A 145 2.02 16.93 -26.56
N GLU A 146 0.76 16.52 -26.78
CA GLU A 146 -0.30 17.41 -27.24
C GLU A 146 -0.55 18.58 -26.28
N TYR A 147 -0.45 18.32 -24.98
CA TYR A 147 -0.58 19.36 -23.95
C TYR A 147 0.75 19.93 -23.47
N MET A 148 1.89 19.55 -24.06
CA MET A 148 3.23 19.95 -23.64
C MET A 148 3.42 19.83 -22.12
N ILE A 149 3.23 18.62 -21.61
CA ILE A 149 3.45 18.30 -20.21
C ILE A 149 4.96 18.13 -20.00
N GLU A 150 5.48 18.65 -18.89
CA GLU A 150 6.93 18.65 -18.62
C GLU A 150 7.29 17.96 -17.31
N ALA A 151 6.31 17.70 -16.43
CA ALA A 151 6.56 16.99 -15.19
C ALA A 151 5.33 16.22 -14.67
N TRP A 152 5.63 15.19 -13.90
CA TRP A 152 4.65 14.46 -13.10
C TRP A 152 4.60 15.02 -11.66
N PRO A 153 3.41 15.09 -11.02
CA PRO A 153 2.11 15.14 -11.66
C PRO A 153 1.86 16.50 -12.35
N THR A 154 1.04 16.53 -13.40
CA THR A 154 0.46 17.76 -13.93
C THR A 154 -1.06 17.61 -14.01
N HIS A 155 -1.79 18.65 -13.63
CA HIS A 155 -3.24 18.69 -13.59
C HIS A 155 -3.76 19.79 -14.54
N LEU A 156 -4.67 19.42 -15.43
CA LEU A 156 -5.34 20.33 -16.37
C LEU A 156 -6.83 20.34 -16.08
N LEU A 157 -7.41 21.51 -15.82
CA LEU A 157 -8.86 21.68 -15.63
C LEU A 157 -9.46 22.33 -16.87
N PHE A 158 -10.49 21.69 -17.43
CA PHE A 158 -11.28 22.18 -18.54
C PHE A 158 -12.69 22.56 -18.08
N ASN A 159 -13.25 23.62 -18.64
CA ASN A 159 -14.63 24.05 -18.40
C ASN A 159 -15.65 23.22 -19.24
N PRO A 160 -16.97 23.39 -19.02
CA PRO A 160 -18.02 22.71 -19.79
C PRO A 160 -17.98 22.88 -21.30
N GLU A 161 -17.40 23.98 -21.79
CA GLU A 161 -17.17 24.28 -23.21
C GLU A 161 -15.94 23.53 -23.78
N GLY A 162 -15.14 22.91 -22.90
CA GLY A 162 -13.92 22.18 -23.24
C GLY A 162 -12.69 23.08 -23.38
N GLU A 163 -12.68 24.28 -22.79
CA GLU A 163 -11.54 25.19 -22.77
C GLU A 163 -10.69 24.95 -21.53
N LEU A 164 -9.37 24.96 -21.69
CA LEU A 164 -8.41 24.85 -20.59
C LEU A 164 -8.46 26.12 -19.74
N VAL A 165 -8.89 26.00 -18.48
CA VAL A 165 -9.03 27.12 -17.56
C VAL A 165 -7.96 27.15 -16.47
N MET A 166 -7.31 26.01 -16.20
CA MET A 166 -6.24 25.93 -15.20
C MET A 166 -5.23 24.84 -15.54
N ARG A 167 -3.94 25.14 -15.28
CA ARG A 167 -2.82 24.19 -15.32
C ARG A 167 -2.07 24.27 -13.99
N TRP A 168 -1.78 23.12 -13.41
CA TRP A 168 -0.95 23.01 -12.20
C TRP A 168 0.09 21.91 -12.35
N GLN A 169 1.33 22.18 -11.95
CA GLN A 169 2.43 21.22 -11.99
C GLN A 169 2.94 20.97 -10.56
N GLY A 170 3.13 19.70 -10.21
CA GLY A 170 3.63 19.28 -8.91
C GLY A 170 2.54 18.98 -7.88
N ALA A 171 2.97 18.82 -6.62
CA ALA A 171 2.10 18.37 -5.54
C ALA A 171 0.99 19.37 -5.22
N LYS A 172 -0.20 18.83 -4.90
CA LYS A 172 -1.37 19.48 -4.31
C LYS A 172 -1.63 20.89 -4.88
N PRO A 173 -2.39 21.02 -5.98
CA PRO A 173 -2.97 22.31 -6.29
C PRO A 173 -3.77 22.78 -5.08
N GLY A 174 -3.63 24.05 -4.70
CA GLY A 174 -4.33 24.62 -3.55
C GLY A 174 -5.86 24.58 -3.68
N ALA A 175 -6.55 25.33 -2.81
CA ALA A 175 -8.02 25.46 -2.84
C ALA A 175 -8.58 26.02 -4.18
N ASP A 176 -7.70 26.53 -5.04
CA ASP A 176 -8.02 27.22 -6.29
C ASP A 176 -8.90 26.42 -7.27
N PHE A 177 -8.72 25.09 -7.37
CA PHE A 177 -9.55 24.27 -8.26
C PHE A 177 -11.00 24.20 -7.77
N SER A 178 -11.23 23.95 -6.48
CA SER A 178 -12.57 23.85 -5.87
C SER A 178 -13.27 25.21 -5.90
N ASP A 179 -12.54 26.28 -5.58
CA ASP A 179 -13.04 27.66 -5.64
C ASP A 179 -13.43 28.06 -7.06
N PHE A 180 -12.63 27.67 -8.07
CA PHE A 180 -12.96 27.96 -9.46
C PHE A 180 -14.23 27.22 -9.87
N ILE A 181 -14.31 25.91 -9.67
CA ILE A 181 -15.49 25.11 -10.08
C ILE A 181 -16.76 25.68 -9.41
N SER A 182 -16.73 25.94 -8.10
CA SER A 182 -17.87 26.50 -7.34
C SER A 182 -18.43 27.79 -7.93
N ARG A 183 -17.57 28.68 -8.46
CA ARG A 183 -17.99 29.97 -9.04
C ARG A 183 -18.77 29.81 -10.35
N TYR A 184 -18.62 28.68 -11.04
CA TYR A 184 -19.14 28.47 -12.39
C TYR A 184 -20.06 27.24 -12.50
N GLU A 185 -20.32 26.52 -11.41
CA GLU A 185 -21.11 25.28 -11.39
C GLU A 185 -22.57 25.48 -11.82
N GLY A 186 -23.10 26.71 -11.72
CA GLY A 186 -24.44 27.06 -12.23
C GLY A 186 -24.64 26.96 -13.75
N ARG A 187 -23.62 26.54 -14.51
CA ARG A 187 -23.63 26.38 -15.99
C ARG A 187 -23.63 24.92 -16.47
N VAL A 188 -23.77 23.94 -15.57
CA VAL A 188 -23.61 22.50 -15.85
C VAL A 188 -24.93 21.86 -16.34
N VAL A 189 -24.86 21.01 -17.38
CA VAL A 189 -26.04 20.44 -18.07
C VAL A 189 -26.09 18.89 -18.06
N SER A 190 -25.15 18.19 -17.44
CA SER A 190 -25.12 16.71 -17.48
C SER A 190 -24.55 16.06 -16.22
N THR A 191 -25.18 14.97 -15.77
CA THR A 191 -24.90 14.26 -14.50
C THR A 191 -24.53 12.77 -14.65
N GLY A 192 -24.34 12.27 -15.87
CA GLY A 192 -23.92 10.86 -16.08
C GLY A 192 -22.47 10.64 -15.63
N SER A 193 -22.10 9.45 -15.15
CA SER A 193 -20.76 9.13 -14.61
C SER A 193 -20.17 7.90 -15.32
N PHE A 194 -18.85 7.88 -15.61
CA PHE A 194 -18.20 6.85 -16.46
C PHE A 194 -17.35 5.81 -15.70
N TYR A 195 -17.63 5.60 -14.42
CA TYR A 195 -16.78 4.82 -13.52
C TYR A 195 -17.22 3.36 -13.53
N SER A 196 -16.27 2.44 -13.74
CA SER A 196 -16.43 1.03 -13.40
C SER A 196 -15.23 0.62 -12.56
N SER A 197 -15.40 -0.22 -11.54
CA SER A 197 -14.28 -0.57 -10.67
C SER A 197 -13.58 -1.86 -11.13
N GLU A 198 -12.25 -1.84 -11.25
CA GLU A 198 -11.44 -3.06 -11.39
C GLU A 198 -11.23 -3.79 -10.04
N LEU A 199 -11.67 -3.22 -8.92
CA LEU A 199 -11.41 -3.74 -7.57
C LEU A 199 -12.11 -5.07 -7.28
N GLY A 200 -13.21 -5.36 -7.98
CA GLY A 200 -14.01 -6.58 -7.80
C GLY A 200 -13.33 -7.88 -8.24
N LYS A 201 -12.08 -7.84 -8.75
CA LYS A 201 -11.40 -8.99 -9.35
C LYS A 201 -10.21 -9.56 -8.56
N PHE A 202 -9.79 -8.95 -7.45
CA PHE A 202 -8.60 -9.39 -6.69
C PHE A 202 -8.79 -9.26 -5.17
N GLN A 203 -8.87 -10.40 -4.50
CA GLN A 203 -9.07 -10.50 -3.03
C GLN A 203 -7.88 -11.08 -2.25
N GLN A 204 -6.71 -11.31 -2.83
CA GLN A 204 -5.59 -11.90 -2.06
C GLN A 204 -4.61 -10.84 -1.50
N GLY A 205 -4.11 -11.12 -0.30
CA GLY A 205 -3.08 -10.33 0.40
C GLY A 205 -1.79 -10.19 -0.40
N LEU A 206 -1.02 -9.14 -0.13
CA LEU A 206 0.28 -8.91 -0.76
C LEU A 206 1.35 -9.16 0.31
N MET A 207 1.89 -10.38 0.33
CA MET A 207 3.02 -10.73 1.18
C MET A 207 4.29 -10.06 0.66
N ALA A 208 4.88 -9.19 1.47
CA ALA A 208 6.06 -8.40 1.15
C ALA A 208 6.99 -8.30 2.37
N PHE A 209 8.21 -7.83 2.15
CA PHE A 209 9.19 -7.50 3.19
C PHE A 209 9.39 -8.60 4.26
N PRO A 210 9.86 -9.81 3.86
CA PRO A 210 10.25 -10.82 4.83
C PRO A 210 11.46 -10.34 5.65
N THR A 211 11.37 -10.45 6.98
CA THR A 211 12.44 -10.11 7.93
C THR A 211 12.63 -11.28 8.91
N PHE A 212 13.83 -11.87 8.95
CA PHE A 212 14.16 -12.85 9.97
C PHE A 212 14.59 -12.18 11.28
N ILE A 213 14.24 -12.83 12.38
CA ILE A 213 14.64 -12.49 13.74
C ILE A 213 15.21 -13.74 14.38
N GLU A 214 16.41 -13.63 14.97
CA GLU A 214 16.94 -14.65 15.88
C GLU A 214 16.92 -14.09 17.31
N ASN A 215 16.12 -14.71 18.17
CA ASN A 215 16.04 -14.37 19.59
C ASN A 215 16.25 -15.63 20.44
N ASP A 216 17.23 -15.58 21.35
CA ASP A 216 17.57 -16.69 22.26
C ASP A 216 17.74 -18.06 21.57
N GLY A 217 18.27 -18.07 20.34
CA GLY A 217 18.50 -19.28 19.54
C GLY A 217 17.27 -19.80 18.77
N VAL A 218 16.12 -19.12 18.89
CA VAL A 218 14.91 -19.38 18.09
C VAL A 218 14.85 -18.39 16.94
N ILE A 219 14.56 -18.90 15.74
CA ILE A 219 14.45 -18.11 14.51
C ILE A 219 12.98 -17.95 14.14
N PHE A 220 12.54 -16.72 13.99
CA PHE A 220 11.23 -16.36 13.47
C PHE A 220 11.37 -15.59 12.15
N LEU A 221 10.43 -15.81 11.25
CA LEU A 221 10.22 -15.02 10.04
C LEU A 221 9.01 -14.12 10.25
N PHE A 222 9.22 -12.81 10.20
CA PHE A 222 8.14 -11.85 10.13
C PHE A 222 7.89 -11.47 8.68
N VAL A 223 6.62 -11.49 8.27
CA VAL A 223 6.19 -11.17 6.92
C VAL A 223 5.14 -10.09 6.99
N SER A 224 5.36 -9.00 6.27
CA SER A 224 4.35 -7.96 6.15
C SER A 224 3.32 -8.36 5.11
N ASP A 225 2.07 -8.56 5.50
CA ASP A 225 0.96 -8.60 4.55
C ASP A 225 0.47 -7.16 4.35
N THR A 226 1.20 -6.42 3.51
CA THR A 226 1.01 -4.98 3.33
C THR A 226 -0.45 -4.66 2.95
N ARG A 227 -1.08 -5.45 2.08
CA ARG A 227 -2.48 -5.20 1.68
C ARG A 227 -3.48 -5.75 2.70
N GLY A 228 -3.12 -6.84 3.36
CA GLY A 228 -3.89 -7.38 4.48
C GLY A 228 -3.79 -6.56 5.76
N ASN A 229 -3.04 -5.45 5.78
CA ASN A 229 -2.91 -4.52 6.91
C ASN A 229 -2.53 -5.21 8.24
N ARG A 230 -1.60 -6.17 8.16
CA ARG A 230 -1.17 -7.00 9.29
C ARG A 230 0.23 -7.57 9.05
N ILE A 231 0.79 -8.19 10.08
CA ILE A 231 2.10 -8.85 10.03
C ILE A 231 1.94 -10.28 10.52
N HIS A 232 2.59 -11.24 9.86
CA HIS A 232 2.61 -12.63 10.27
C HIS A 232 3.96 -12.97 10.88
N LYS A 233 3.97 -13.56 12.07
CA LYS A 233 5.12 -14.24 12.67
C LYS A 233 5.03 -15.72 12.31
N VAL A 234 6.09 -16.23 11.69
CA VAL A 234 6.12 -17.53 11.04
C VAL A 234 7.35 -18.27 11.52
N ASP A 235 7.23 -19.56 11.81
CA ASP A 235 8.37 -20.40 12.12
C ASP A 235 9.17 -20.77 10.84
N VAL A 236 10.27 -21.50 11.02
CA VAL A 236 11.14 -21.93 9.91
C VAL A 236 10.53 -23.01 9.02
N ASN A 237 9.45 -23.68 9.46
CA ASN A 237 8.70 -24.68 8.70
C ASN A 237 7.52 -24.05 7.93
N GLY A 238 7.24 -22.77 8.15
CA GLY A 238 6.13 -22.06 7.51
C GLY A 238 4.84 -22.07 8.33
N ILE A 239 4.88 -22.49 9.59
CA ILE A 239 3.74 -22.40 10.50
C ILE A 239 3.59 -20.95 10.96
N VAL A 240 2.43 -20.35 10.68
CA VAL A 240 2.09 -19.03 11.23
C VAL A 240 1.77 -19.19 12.72
N GLU A 241 2.64 -18.66 13.58
CA GLU A 241 2.45 -18.68 15.03
C GLU A 241 1.55 -17.54 15.50
N GLU A 242 1.74 -16.34 14.95
CA GLU A 242 1.00 -15.14 15.37
C GLU A 242 0.65 -14.29 14.15
N THR A 243 -0.55 -13.69 14.19
CA THR A 243 -0.95 -12.63 13.26
C THR A 243 -1.15 -11.34 14.05
N ILE A 244 -0.30 -10.36 13.78
CA ILE A 244 -0.23 -9.08 14.46
C ILE A 244 -1.04 -8.07 13.64
N GLY A 245 -2.14 -7.62 14.23
CA GLY A 245 -3.09 -6.69 13.67
C GLY A 245 -4.33 -7.38 13.08
N ILE A 246 -5.49 -6.74 13.22
CA ILE A 246 -6.80 -7.30 12.82
C ILE A 246 -7.06 -7.29 11.30
N GLY A 247 -6.12 -6.78 10.53
CA GLY A 247 -6.21 -6.65 9.07
C GLY A 247 -7.19 -5.60 8.53
N LYS A 248 -7.63 -4.66 9.37
CA LYS A 248 -8.39 -3.47 8.95
C LYS A 248 -7.47 -2.25 8.96
N GLU A 249 -7.67 -1.35 7.98
CA GLU A 249 -6.95 -0.07 7.95
C GLU A 249 -7.19 0.74 9.23
N GLY A 250 -6.12 1.31 9.77
CA GLY A 250 -6.12 2.17 10.95
C GLY A 250 -4.79 2.08 11.68
N TRP A 251 -4.66 2.74 12.82
CA TRP A 251 -3.41 2.75 13.60
C TRP A 251 -3.63 2.58 15.11
N THR A 252 -4.75 1.98 15.51
CA THR A 252 -5.03 1.69 16.92
C THR A 252 -3.89 0.87 17.54
N ASP A 253 -3.36 1.33 18.66
CA ASP A 253 -2.39 0.63 19.50
C ASP A 253 -3.10 -0.37 20.44
N GLY A 254 -2.35 -1.25 21.11
CA GLY A 254 -2.91 -2.21 22.06
C GLY A 254 -2.30 -3.60 21.91
N SER A 255 -3.05 -4.62 22.31
CA SER A 255 -2.66 -6.02 22.06
C SER A 255 -2.45 -6.24 20.56
N TYR A 256 -1.51 -7.12 20.21
CA TYR A 256 -1.29 -7.52 18.82
C TYR A 256 -2.56 -8.03 18.13
N MET A 257 -3.52 -8.56 18.89
CA MET A 257 -4.82 -9.04 18.36
C MET A 257 -5.85 -7.93 18.09
N SER A 258 -5.64 -6.71 18.60
CA SER A 258 -6.57 -5.59 18.40
C SER A 258 -5.94 -4.41 17.64
N ALA A 259 -4.61 -4.41 17.50
CA ALA A 259 -3.88 -3.39 16.78
C ALA A 259 -4.35 -3.26 15.31
N LYS A 260 -4.22 -2.06 14.76
CA LYS A 260 -4.49 -1.79 13.34
C LYS A 260 -3.25 -1.22 12.67
N PHE A 261 -3.07 -1.55 11.40
CA PHE A 261 -2.04 -1.00 10.53
C PHE A 261 -2.67 -0.49 9.22
N LYS A 262 -1.91 0.23 8.41
CA LYS A 262 -2.29 0.60 7.06
C LYS A 262 -1.07 0.49 6.17
N GLY A 263 -1.01 -0.58 5.38
CA GLY A 263 0.13 -0.83 4.51
C GLY A 263 1.47 -0.89 5.25
N PRO A 264 1.63 -1.72 6.29
CA PRO A 264 2.93 -1.91 6.92
C PRO A 264 3.93 -2.44 5.89
N ARG A 265 5.21 -2.08 6.03
CA ARG A 265 6.28 -2.47 5.10
C ARG A 265 7.51 -2.95 5.85
N GLY A 266 8.61 -2.20 5.81
CA GLY A 266 9.87 -2.59 6.40
C GLY A 266 9.80 -2.77 7.90
N MET A 267 10.60 -3.71 8.39
CA MET A 267 10.64 -4.11 9.79
C MET A 267 12.08 -4.37 10.21
N ALA A 268 12.43 -3.96 11.43
CA ALA A 268 13.74 -4.19 12.02
C ALA A 268 13.62 -4.62 13.48
N TYR A 269 14.35 -5.68 13.85
CA TYR A 269 14.35 -6.20 15.20
C TYR A 269 15.41 -5.54 16.06
N HIS A 270 15.01 -5.08 17.24
CA HIS A 270 15.92 -4.59 18.25
C HIS A 270 16.08 -5.63 19.36
N LYS A 271 17.25 -6.26 19.43
CA LYS A 271 17.51 -7.37 20.35
C LYS A 271 17.42 -6.96 21.82
N SER A 272 18.03 -5.84 22.20
CA SER A 272 18.07 -5.38 23.60
C SER A 272 16.68 -5.02 24.14
N ASP A 273 15.84 -4.45 23.29
CA ASP A 273 14.45 -4.13 23.64
C ASP A 273 13.51 -5.34 23.47
N SER A 274 13.95 -6.38 22.76
CA SER A 274 13.14 -7.52 22.35
C SER A 274 11.85 -7.07 21.65
N ALA A 275 12.00 -6.16 20.69
CA ALA A 275 10.89 -5.54 19.98
C ALA A 275 11.13 -5.47 18.47
N LEU A 276 10.06 -5.62 17.71
CA LEU A 276 10.03 -5.40 16.27
C LEU A 276 9.56 -3.97 15.99
N TYR A 277 10.41 -3.16 15.37
CA TYR A 277 10.01 -1.87 14.83
C TYR A 277 9.45 -2.07 13.43
N ILE A 278 8.42 -1.29 13.10
CA ILE A 278 7.60 -1.46 11.89
C ILE A 278 7.39 -0.09 11.26
N ALA A 279 7.73 0.03 9.98
CA ALA A 279 7.33 1.16 9.16
C ALA A 279 5.88 0.95 8.71
N ASP A 280 4.94 1.64 9.38
CA ASP A 280 3.51 1.61 9.05
C ASP A 280 3.21 2.70 8.01
N THR A 281 3.70 2.44 6.78
CA THR A 281 3.89 3.43 5.72
C THR A 281 2.62 4.18 5.36
N GLY A 282 1.48 3.49 5.29
CA GLY A 282 0.20 4.09 4.93
C GLY A 282 -0.39 4.98 6.03
N ASN A 283 0.01 4.77 7.29
CA ASN A 283 -0.32 5.66 8.40
C ASN A 283 0.73 6.76 8.63
N ASN A 284 1.88 6.74 7.95
CA ASN A 284 3.00 7.65 8.22
C ASN A 284 3.48 7.57 9.68
N LEU A 285 3.63 6.33 10.19
CA LEU A 285 4.05 6.05 11.57
C LEU A 285 5.21 5.06 11.61
N ILE A 286 6.01 5.14 12.67
CA ILE A 286 6.83 4.02 13.14
C ILE A 286 6.12 3.40 14.34
N ARG A 287 5.88 2.08 14.25
CA ARG A 287 5.23 1.28 15.29
C ARG A 287 6.27 0.36 15.93
N ARG A 288 6.02 -0.05 17.16
CA ARG A 288 6.83 -1.00 17.94
C ARG A 288 5.94 -2.10 18.45
N TYR A 289 6.25 -3.34 18.09
CA TYR A 289 5.66 -4.55 18.64
C TYR A 289 6.61 -5.16 19.67
N ASP A 290 6.21 -5.13 20.94
CA ASP A 290 6.92 -5.74 22.06
C ASP A 290 6.68 -7.26 22.05
N LEU A 291 7.72 -8.06 21.77
CA LEU A 291 7.53 -9.52 21.66
C LEU A 291 7.22 -10.17 23.02
N ARG A 292 7.63 -9.54 24.13
CA ARG A 292 7.41 -10.10 25.49
C ARG A 292 6.01 -9.79 26.00
N LYS A 293 5.54 -8.56 25.78
CA LYS A 293 4.20 -8.12 26.20
C LYS A 293 3.13 -8.40 25.16
N GLN A 294 3.53 -8.73 23.94
CA GLN A 294 2.67 -8.85 22.76
C GLN A 294 1.80 -7.60 22.53
N MET A 295 2.42 -6.42 22.68
CA MET A 295 1.76 -5.12 22.57
C MET A 295 2.33 -4.29 21.42
N VAL A 296 1.46 -3.70 20.63
CA VAL A 296 1.80 -2.72 19.60
C VAL A 296 1.61 -1.31 20.17
N SER A 297 2.59 -0.45 19.91
CA SER A 297 2.59 0.97 20.30
C SER A 297 3.14 1.84 19.17
N THR A 298 2.70 3.10 19.12
CA THR A 298 3.24 4.10 18.19
C THR A 298 4.42 4.84 18.84
N VAL A 299 5.58 4.84 18.18
CA VAL A 299 6.82 5.44 18.73
C VAL A 299 7.26 6.71 18.00
N LEU A 300 6.85 6.90 16.76
CA LEU A 300 7.16 8.09 15.97
C LEU A 300 6.05 8.41 14.96
N GLY A 301 5.71 9.69 14.83
CA GLY A 301 4.68 10.19 13.92
C GLY A 301 3.31 10.36 14.58
N ASN A 302 2.41 11.07 13.90
CA ASN A 302 1.07 11.41 14.41
C ASN A 302 -0.10 10.97 13.50
N GLY A 303 0.17 10.13 12.50
CA GLY A 303 -0.84 9.63 11.57
C GLY A 303 -1.06 10.53 10.35
N LEU A 304 -0.59 11.77 10.37
CA LEU A 304 -0.70 12.71 9.26
C LEU A 304 0.51 12.61 8.33
N ARG A 305 0.26 12.79 7.03
CA ARG A 305 1.32 13.02 6.04
C ARG A 305 1.73 14.49 6.07
N SER A 306 3.03 14.77 6.22
CA SER A 306 3.56 16.13 6.19
C SER A 306 4.55 16.35 5.04
N PHE A 307 4.43 17.45 4.30
CA PHE A 307 5.42 17.85 3.29
C PHE A 307 6.52 18.74 3.88
N GLU A 308 6.28 19.31 5.06
CA GLU A 308 7.27 20.08 5.81
C GLU A 308 8.25 19.13 6.49
N ILE A 309 9.55 19.37 6.28
CA ILE A 309 10.65 18.60 6.87
C ILE A 309 11.12 19.36 8.11
N PRO A 310 10.87 18.86 9.34
CA PRO A 310 11.34 19.50 10.56
C PRO A 310 12.80 19.13 10.85
N ASP A 311 13.48 19.92 11.69
CA ASP A 311 14.84 19.59 12.15
C ASP A 311 14.86 18.34 13.04
N THR A 312 13.84 18.16 13.88
CA THR A 312 13.72 17.00 14.78
C THR A 312 12.25 16.62 14.98
N ILE A 313 12.02 15.35 15.32
CA ILE A 313 10.70 14.81 15.70
C ILE A 313 10.85 14.00 16.99
N ILE A 314 9.96 14.26 17.94
CA ILE A 314 9.86 13.53 19.20
C ILE A 314 8.45 12.95 19.31
N GLY A 315 8.34 11.62 19.40
CA GLY A 315 7.05 10.92 19.48
C GLY A 315 6.08 11.37 18.36
N SER A 316 4.92 11.90 18.76
CA SER A 316 3.85 12.36 17.87
C SER A 316 3.86 13.87 17.56
N SER A 317 4.98 14.57 17.81
CA SER A 317 5.07 16.03 17.60
C SER A 317 4.92 16.47 16.14
N HIS A 318 5.20 15.60 15.15
CA HIS A 318 5.08 15.92 13.73
C HIS A 318 4.58 14.71 12.92
N GLY A 319 3.97 14.97 11.77
CA GLY A 319 3.60 13.94 10.81
C GLY A 319 4.81 13.48 9.99
N LEU A 320 4.88 12.20 9.65
CA LEU A 320 5.94 11.68 8.79
C LEU A 320 5.52 11.76 7.32
N ASN A 321 6.41 11.36 6.41
CA ASN A 321 6.07 11.26 5.00
C ASN A 321 6.58 9.94 4.40
N GLN A 322 5.70 8.94 4.44
CA GLN A 322 5.94 7.60 3.88
C GLN A 322 7.26 6.97 4.38
N PRO A 323 7.40 6.65 5.68
CA PRO A 323 8.45 5.77 6.14
C PRO A 323 8.24 4.40 5.49
N THR A 324 9.16 3.96 4.64
CA THR A 324 8.98 2.74 3.82
C THR A 324 9.74 1.54 4.35
N ASP A 325 11.03 1.69 4.64
CA ASP A 325 11.88 0.64 5.16
C ASP A 325 12.79 1.15 6.28
N ILE A 326 13.24 0.23 7.12
CA ILE A 326 13.99 0.53 8.33
C ILE A 326 15.08 -0.50 8.59
N THR A 327 16.20 -0.03 9.16
CA THR A 327 17.26 -0.90 9.66
C THR A 327 17.82 -0.33 10.96
N ILE A 328 18.36 -1.19 11.82
CA ILE A 328 18.90 -0.78 13.12
C ILE A 328 20.40 -1.07 13.14
N VAL A 329 21.18 -0.06 13.51
CA VAL A 329 22.60 -0.22 13.86
C VAL A 329 22.76 0.29 15.28
N ASP A 330 23.19 -0.59 16.18
CA ASP A 330 23.18 -0.36 17.63
C ASP A 330 21.78 0.08 18.12
N ASP A 331 21.64 1.26 18.74
CA ASP A 331 20.36 1.82 19.20
C ASP A 331 19.83 2.94 18.25
N LEU A 332 20.29 2.97 17.00
CA LEU A 332 19.84 3.92 15.98
C LEU A 332 19.04 3.20 14.90
N LEU A 333 17.75 3.57 14.80
CA LEU A 333 16.87 3.16 13.72
C LEU A 333 17.04 4.12 12.54
N TYR A 334 17.56 3.63 11.43
CA TYR A 334 17.60 4.37 10.16
C TYR A 334 16.34 4.09 9.36
N ILE A 335 15.75 5.16 8.81
CA ILE A 335 14.42 5.13 8.18
C ILE A 335 14.52 5.76 6.80
N THR A 336 14.05 5.07 5.77
CA THR A 336 13.84 5.70 4.45
C THR A 336 12.54 6.49 4.49
N MET A 337 12.63 7.82 4.53
CA MET A 337 11.48 8.71 4.40
C MET A 337 11.26 9.00 2.91
N THR A 338 10.60 8.06 2.23
CA THR A 338 10.47 8.08 0.76
C THR A 338 9.84 9.38 0.27
N GLY A 339 8.79 9.84 0.94
CA GLY A 339 8.08 11.06 0.56
C GLY A 339 8.86 12.36 0.82
N TRP A 340 9.92 12.31 1.62
CA TRP A 340 10.84 13.42 1.84
C TRP A 340 12.13 13.31 1.06
N ASN A 341 12.37 12.26 0.27
CA ASN A 341 13.67 12.04 -0.37
C ASN A 341 14.84 12.11 0.65
N GLN A 342 14.69 11.46 1.80
CA GLN A 342 15.68 11.50 2.89
C GLN A 342 15.85 10.16 3.58
N ILE A 343 17.04 9.95 4.12
CA ILE A 343 17.28 8.96 5.19
C ILE A 343 17.23 9.71 6.51
N TRP A 344 16.43 9.22 7.45
CA TRP A 344 16.31 9.72 8.81
C TRP A 344 16.95 8.75 9.79
N LYS A 345 17.38 9.25 10.94
CA LYS A 345 17.81 8.40 12.07
C LYS A 345 16.96 8.71 13.29
N TYR A 346 16.58 7.68 14.02
CA TYR A 346 15.79 7.74 15.24
C TYR A 346 16.53 7.03 16.36
N ASN A 347 16.85 7.78 17.41
CA ASN A 347 17.54 7.25 18.57
C ASN A 347 16.53 6.58 19.52
N LEU A 348 16.67 5.26 19.67
CA LEU A 348 15.73 4.44 20.44
C LEU A 348 15.79 4.72 21.95
N ILE A 349 16.89 5.31 22.44
CA ILE A 349 17.07 5.66 23.86
C ILE A 349 16.45 7.02 24.16
N THR A 350 16.75 8.04 23.34
CA THR A 350 16.29 9.41 23.59
C THR A 350 14.91 9.71 23.03
N GLY A 351 14.43 8.90 22.08
CA GLY A 351 13.15 9.12 21.40
C GLY A 351 13.18 10.30 20.42
N ILE A 352 14.37 10.72 19.97
CA ILE A 352 14.56 11.83 19.02
C ILE A 352 14.87 11.27 17.63
N ALA A 353 14.10 11.70 16.62
CA ALA A 353 14.39 11.48 15.21
C ALA A 353 14.86 12.77 14.53
N GLU A 354 15.80 12.67 13.60
CA GLU A 354 16.32 13.81 12.83
C GLU A 354 16.76 13.39 11.41
N PRO A 355 16.79 14.32 10.44
CA PRO A 355 17.36 14.05 9.12
C PRO A 355 18.81 13.57 9.24
N HIS A 356 19.15 12.51 8.50
CA HIS A 356 20.51 11.97 8.46
C HIS A 356 21.20 12.23 7.12
N ALA A 357 20.51 11.99 6.00
CA ALA A 357 21.03 12.22 4.66
C ALA A 357 19.94 12.67 3.67
N GLY A 358 20.33 13.52 2.71
CA GLY A 358 19.46 14.11 1.70
C GLY A 358 18.98 15.52 2.10
N THR A 359 18.92 16.43 1.13
CA THR A 359 18.42 17.81 1.36
C THR A 359 16.90 17.92 1.44
N GLY A 360 16.18 16.85 1.10
CA GLY A 360 14.73 16.88 0.88
C GLY A 360 14.33 17.13 -0.58
N LYS A 361 15.23 17.71 -1.39
CA LYS A 361 14.99 17.95 -2.81
C LYS A 361 15.18 16.66 -3.60
N PHE A 362 14.24 16.40 -4.50
CA PHE A 362 14.33 15.31 -5.47
C PHE A 362 15.52 15.52 -6.41
N GLY A 363 16.40 14.53 -6.52
CA GLY A 363 17.53 14.54 -7.45
C GLY A 363 18.47 13.37 -7.23
N PHE A 364 19.62 13.38 -7.91
CA PHE A 364 20.60 12.31 -7.82
C PHE A 364 22.01 12.92 -7.76
N GLU A 365 22.50 13.15 -6.55
CA GLU A 365 23.81 13.76 -6.33
C GLU A 365 24.51 13.13 -5.11
N ASP A 366 25.76 12.69 -5.31
CA ASP A 366 26.67 12.24 -4.26
C ASP A 366 27.25 13.42 -3.49
N GLY A 367 27.58 13.23 -2.22
CA GLY A 367 28.02 14.37 -1.42
C GLY A 367 28.17 14.08 0.05
N LYS A 368 28.35 15.15 0.83
CA LYS A 368 28.09 15.11 2.27
C LYS A 368 26.63 14.73 2.51
N LEU A 369 26.34 14.09 3.63
CA LEU A 369 25.00 13.55 3.91
C LEU A 369 23.92 14.62 3.73
N GLU A 370 24.09 15.77 4.37
CA GLU A 370 23.14 16.90 4.40
C GLU A 370 23.02 17.67 3.07
N ALA A 371 23.98 17.50 2.15
CA ALA A 371 24.02 18.21 0.87
C ALA A 371 23.66 17.32 -0.33
N SER A 372 23.56 16.01 -0.12
CA SER A 372 23.21 15.05 -1.18
C SER A 372 21.76 15.23 -1.68
N LEU A 373 21.53 14.86 -2.93
CA LEU A 373 20.19 14.77 -3.50
C LEU A 373 19.82 13.30 -3.64
N LEU A 374 18.65 12.96 -3.12
CA LEU A 374 18.07 11.62 -3.16
C LEU A 374 16.76 11.64 -3.96
N ALA A 375 16.35 10.48 -4.44
CA ALA A 375 15.17 10.30 -5.28
C ALA A 375 14.39 9.05 -4.87
N GLU A 376 13.45 9.23 -3.95
CA GLU A 376 12.63 8.18 -3.34
C GLU A 376 13.47 6.99 -2.81
N PRO A 377 14.26 7.19 -1.73
CA PRO A 377 14.90 6.08 -1.04
C PRO A 377 13.83 5.10 -0.56
N TYR A 378 14.06 3.80 -0.75
CA TYR A 378 13.03 2.79 -0.60
C TYR A 378 13.40 1.63 0.32
N GLY A 379 14.34 0.77 -0.08
CA GLY A 379 14.85 -0.33 0.75
C GLY A 379 16.12 0.08 1.47
N ILE A 380 16.37 -0.47 2.67
CA ILE A 380 17.56 -0.14 3.48
C ILE A 380 18.12 -1.34 4.22
N THR A 381 19.44 -1.45 4.28
CA THR A 381 20.16 -2.48 5.02
C THR A 381 21.50 -1.94 5.53
N HIS A 382 22.24 -2.74 6.28
CA HIS A 382 23.59 -2.39 6.72
C HIS A 382 24.53 -3.59 6.63
N ASP A 383 25.83 -3.35 6.48
CA ASP A 383 26.84 -4.39 6.63
C ASP A 383 27.26 -4.59 8.10
N ASN A 384 28.11 -5.58 8.35
CA ASN A 384 28.58 -5.92 9.70
C ASN A 384 29.38 -4.79 10.38
N ASP A 385 29.86 -3.80 9.63
CA ASP A 385 30.59 -2.63 10.14
C ASP A 385 29.65 -1.43 10.35
N GLY A 386 28.34 -1.60 10.11
CA GLY A 386 27.32 -0.57 10.27
C GLY A 386 27.22 0.41 9.10
N VAL A 387 27.86 0.13 7.95
CA VAL A 387 27.68 0.96 6.74
C VAL A 387 26.28 0.72 6.22
N ILE A 388 25.50 1.80 6.11
CA ILE A 388 24.14 1.74 5.56
C ILE A 388 24.19 1.67 4.04
N TYR A 389 23.39 0.78 3.46
CA TYR A 389 23.11 0.70 2.03
C TYR A 389 21.62 0.84 1.78
N PHE A 390 21.24 1.52 0.72
CA PHE A 390 19.84 1.72 0.39
C PHE A 390 19.62 1.75 -1.12
N THR A 391 18.41 1.36 -1.54
CA THR A 391 17.95 1.50 -2.92
C THR A 391 17.23 2.83 -3.08
N GLU A 392 17.33 3.39 -4.27
CA GLU A 392 16.59 4.57 -4.69
C GLU A 392 15.74 4.23 -5.91
N ARG A 393 14.42 4.31 -5.73
CA ARG A 393 13.48 3.82 -6.71
C ARG A 393 13.43 4.72 -7.95
N GLN A 394 13.56 6.03 -7.78
CA GLN A 394 13.43 6.97 -8.89
C GLN A 394 14.74 7.20 -9.65
N SER A 395 15.90 7.07 -8.99
CA SER A 395 17.22 7.11 -9.64
C SER A 395 17.70 5.75 -10.15
N SER A 396 16.92 4.68 -9.90
CA SER A 396 17.27 3.30 -10.26
C SER A 396 18.68 2.93 -9.82
N ALA A 397 18.98 3.23 -8.56
CA ALA A 397 20.33 3.15 -8.01
C ALA A 397 20.38 2.41 -6.67
N VAL A 398 21.59 1.99 -6.32
CA VAL A 398 21.96 1.53 -4.98
C VAL A 398 23.04 2.45 -4.46
N ARG A 399 22.87 2.90 -3.23
CA ARG A 399 23.71 3.90 -2.59
C ARG A 399 24.15 3.45 -1.21
N SER A 400 25.24 4.04 -0.71
CA SER A 400 25.73 3.81 0.65
C SER A 400 25.94 5.12 1.41
N LEU A 401 25.89 5.03 2.74
CA LEU A 401 26.31 6.09 3.66
C LEU A 401 27.68 5.70 4.23
N THR A 402 28.75 6.19 3.62
CA THR A 402 30.12 5.81 3.96
C THR A 402 30.94 7.05 4.27
N ARG A 403 31.63 7.08 5.42
CA ARG A 403 32.50 8.21 5.84
C ARG A 403 31.78 9.57 5.83
N ASN A 404 30.55 9.64 6.38
CA ASN A 404 29.69 10.83 6.38
C ASN A 404 29.41 11.39 4.98
N ARG A 405 29.27 10.50 4.00
CA ARG A 405 28.95 10.86 2.63
C ARG A 405 27.97 9.85 2.04
N VAL A 406 27.13 10.34 1.15
CA VAL A 406 26.34 9.46 0.27
C VAL A 406 27.19 9.14 -0.95
N VAL A 407 27.31 7.86 -1.27
CA VAL A 407 28.11 7.33 -2.39
C VAL A 407 27.24 6.43 -3.25
N THR A 408 27.31 6.58 -4.57
CA THR A 408 26.64 5.68 -5.51
C THR A 408 27.44 4.39 -5.68
N ILE A 409 26.81 3.25 -5.43
CA ILE A 409 27.37 1.90 -5.63
C ILE A 409 27.09 1.41 -7.04
N THR A 410 25.87 1.59 -7.55
CA THR A 410 25.48 1.31 -8.94
C THR A 410 24.26 2.15 -9.32
N GLY A 411 24.01 2.30 -10.62
CA GLY A 411 22.96 3.19 -11.16
C GLY A 411 23.54 4.53 -11.61
N LYS A 412 22.82 5.22 -12.49
CA LYS A 412 23.34 6.39 -13.22
C LYS A 412 22.51 7.66 -13.06
N GLY A 413 21.22 7.56 -12.75
CA GLY A 413 20.39 8.72 -12.48
C GLY A 413 18.91 8.53 -12.78
N VAL A 414 18.13 9.59 -12.56
CA VAL A 414 16.65 9.57 -12.57
C VAL A 414 15.99 9.21 -13.91
N PHE A 415 16.75 9.25 -15.01
CA PHE A 415 16.30 8.82 -16.35
C PHE A 415 17.25 7.80 -17.00
N GLU A 416 18.20 7.26 -16.23
CA GLU A 416 19.17 6.28 -16.72
C GLU A 416 18.94 4.93 -16.04
N TYR A 417 17.98 4.19 -16.59
CA TYR A 417 17.48 2.92 -16.07
C TYR A 417 17.45 1.86 -17.18
N GLY A 418 17.29 0.60 -16.81
CA GLY A 418 17.28 -0.53 -17.75
C GLY A 418 17.65 -1.83 -17.06
N ASP A 419 18.00 -2.85 -17.83
CA ASP A 419 18.42 -4.17 -17.32
C ASP A 419 19.76 -4.56 -17.93
N VAL A 420 20.85 -4.11 -17.30
CA VAL A 420 22.21 -4.38 -17.78
C VAL A 420 23.06 -4.82 -16.60
N ASP A 421 23.70 -5.98 -16.73
CA ASP A 421 24.69 -6.50 -15.80
C ASP A 421 26.10 -6.03 -16.19
N GLY A 422 27.06 -6.10 -15.27
CA GLY A 422 28.44 -5.74 -15.53
C GLY A 422 29.09 -4.98 -14.38
N LYS A 423 29.94 -4.01 -14.70
CA LYS A 423 30.54 -3.15 -13.67
C LYS A 423 29.51 -2.13 -13.17
N SER A 424 29.58 -1.75 -11.91
CA SER A 424 28.71 -0.79 -11.22
C SER A 424 28.42 0.50 -12.00
N LYS A 425 29.41 1.03 -12.73
CA LYS A 425 29.24 2.26 -13.53
C LYS A 425 28.53 2.06 -14.85
N GLU A 426 28.37 0.82 -15.29
CA GLU A 426 27.76 0.43 -16.56
C GLU A 426 26.40 -0.21 -16.35
N ALA A 427 26.26 -0.95 -15.24
CA ALA A 427 25.05 -1.66 -14.85
C ALA A 427 23.85 -0.72 -14.69
N LEU A 428 22.69 -1.24 -15.06
CA LEU A 428 21.41 -0.54 -14.99
C LEU A 428 20.41 -1.41 -14.19
N LEU A 429 19.61 -0.71 -13.39
CA LEU A 429 18.48 -1.23 -12.63
C LEU A 429 17.21 -0.51 -13.10
N GLN A 430 16.04 -0.97 -12.64
CA GLN A 430 14.77 -0.30 -12.88
C GLN A 430 13.88 -0.39 -11.64
N ALA A 431 13.71 0.76 -10.98
CA ALA A 431 12.90 0.91 -9.77
C ALA A 431 13.21 -0.16 -8.69
N PRO A 432 14.48 -0.32 -8.27
CA PRO A 432 14.86 -1.32 -7.27
C PRO A 432 14.11 -1.07 -5.96
N ALA A 433 13.66 -2.16 -5.34
CA ALA A 433 12.88 -2.15 -4.09
C ALA A 433 13.74 -2.65 -2.93
N GLY A 434 13.48 -3.82 -2.37
CA GLY A 434 14.21 -4.35 -1.21
C GLY A 434 15.70 -4.60 -1.49
N ILE A 435 16.48 -4.48 -0.43
CA ILE A 435 17.92 -4.75 -0.41
C ILE A 435 18.29 -5.50 0.87
N THR A 436 19.22 -6.45 0.77
CA THR A 436 19.78 -7.13 1.95
C THR A 436 21.27 -7.35 1.78
N TYR A 437 22.02 -7.21 2.86
CA TYR A 437 23.45 -7.54 2.90
C TYR A 437 23.64 -8.96 3.41
N HIS A 438 24.42 -9.76 2.69
CA HIS A 438 24.82 -11.08 3.13
C HIS A 438 26.17 -11.48 2.51
N ALA A 439 27.04 -12.09 3.31
CA ALA A 439 28.35 -12.58 2.88
C ALA A 439 29.19 -11.57 2.04
N LYS A 440 29.26 -10.30 2.49
CA LYS A 440 29.98 -9.19 1.83
C LYS A 440 29.40 -8.73 0.49
N LYS A 441 28.18 -9.14 0.17
CA LYS A 441 27.46 -8.73 -1.04
C LYS A 441 26.11 -8.14 -0.68
N LEU A 442 25.60 -7.33 -1.59
CA LEU A 442 24.25 -6.79 -1.55
C LEU A 442 23.39 -7.59 -2.54
N TYR A 443 22.16 -7.88 -2.14
CA TYR A 443 21.18 -8.51 -3.00
C TYR A 443 19.99 -7.57 -3.11
N VAL A 444 19.56 -7.28 -4.33
CA VAL A 444 18.59 -6.23 -4.62
C VAL A 444 17.45 -6.80 -5.44
N ALA A 445 16.22 -6.57 -4.99
CA ALA A 445 15.03 -6.81 -5.79
C ALA A 445 14.92 -5.70 -6.85
N ASP A 446 15.35 -6.00 -8.07
CA ASP A 446 15.25 -5.11 -9.22
C ASP A 446 13.83 -5.20 -9.80
N GLN A 447 12.92 -4.51 -9.12
CA GLN A 447 11.48 -4.77 -9.15
C GLN A 447 10.89 -4.76 -10.56
N PHE A 448 11.16 -3.71 -11.35
CA PHE A 448 10.52 -3.56 -12.66
C PHE A 448 11.18 -4.39 -13.75
N ASN A 449 12.39 -4.90 -13.48
CA ASN A 449 13.03 -5.91 -14.32
C ASN A 449 12.66 -7.34 -13.91
N ASN A 450 11.76 -7.55 -12.94
CA ASN A 450 11.36 -8.88 -12.45
C ASN A 450 12.55 -9.77 -12.06
N LYS A 451 13.59 -9.18 -11.46
CA LYS A 451 14.85 -9.86 -11.15
C LYS A 451 15.31 -9.60 -9.72
N ILE A 452 16.18 -10.48 -9.23
CA ILE A 452 17.03 -10.22 -8.08
C ILE A 452 18.47 -10.17 -8.58
N LYS A 453 19.17 -9.08 -8.28
CA LYS A 453 20.57 -8.87 -8.64
C LYS A 453 21.48 -9.01 -7.43
N GLU A 454 22.64 -9.62 -7.63
CA GLU A 454 23.76 -9.64 -6.69
C GLU A 454 24.72 -8.50 -7.05
N ILE A 455 25.18 -7.77 -6.05
CA ILE A 455 26.10 -6.66 -6.18
C ILE A 455 27.25 -6.85 -5.19
N ASP A 456 28.47 -6.92 -5.70
CA ASP A 456 29.68 -6.88 -4.89
C ASP A 456 30.16 -5.43 -4.78
N PRO A 457 29.99 -4.75 -3.63
CA PRO A 457 30.42 -3.35 -3.46
C PRO A 457 31.94 -3.18 -3.48
N GLY A 458 32.72 -4.25 -3.22
CA GLY A 458 34.18 -4.21 -3.22
C GLY A 458 34.78 -4.27 -4.63
N SER A 459 34.29 -5.20 -5.46
CA SER A 459 34.73 -5.31 -6.87
C SER A 459 33.94 -4.42 -7.83
N GLY A 460 32.76 -3.97 -7.41
CA GLY A 460 31.81 -3.23 -8.25
C GLY A 460 31.18 -4.10 -9.34
N ARG A 461 31.00 -5.40 -9.11
CA ARG A 461 30.34 -6.32 -10.06
C ARG A 461 28.85 -6.42 -9.73
N VAL A 462 28.00 -6.32 -10.74
CA VAL A 462 26.55 -6.41 -10.67
C VAL A 462 26.07 -7.51 -11.62
N GLU A 463 25.33 -8.49 -11.11
CA GLU A 463 24.85 -9.62 -11.91
C GLU A 463 23.43 -10.02 -11.55
N THR A 464 22.67 -10.47 -12.55
CA THR A 464 21.41 -11.16 -12.34
C THR A 464 21.67 -12.47 -11.62
N LEU A 465 21.05 -12.66 -10.46
CA LEU A 465 21.09 -13.91 -9.70
C LEU A 465 19.84 -14.75 -9.96
N ILE A 466 18.66 -14.10 -9.93
CA ILE A 466 17.36 -14.75 -10.10
C ILE A 466 16.50 -13.95 -11.06
N GLY A 467 15.78 -14.65 -11.94
CA GLY A 467 14.79 -14.04 -12.83
C GLY A 467 15.26 -13.95 -14.28
N THR A 468 14.35 -14.26 -15.20
CA THR A 468 14.58 -14.12 -16.66
C THR A 468 14.38 -12.70 -17.16
N GLY A 469 13.59 -11.88 -16.45
CA GLY A 469 13.09 -10.59 -16.92
C GLY A 469 11.60 -10.62 -17.27
N ASP A 470 11.11 -11.80 -17.68
CA ASP A 470 9.69 -12.01 -17.98
C ASP A 470 8.84 -11.88 -16.72
N ARG A 471 7.62 -11.34 -16.89
CA ARG A 471 6.59 -11.32 -15.84
C ARG A 471 5.88 -12.67 -15.81
N GLY A 472 5.76 -13.26 -14.62
CA GLY A 472 4.94 -14.46 -14.40
C GLY A 472 5.44 -15.29 -13.24
N TYR A 473 5.08 -16.57 -13.19
CA TYR A 473 5.47 -17.47 -12.12
C TYR A 473 6.09 -18.76 -12.69
N ARG A 474 7.37 -19.01 -12.36
CA ARG A 474 8.03 -20.28 -12.66
C ARG A 474 9.15 -20.56 -11.68
N ASN A 475 9.18 -21.78 -11.14
CA ASN A 475 10.27 -22.33 -10.33
C ASN A 475 11.38 -22.93 -11.21
N GLY A 476 12.56 -23.14 -10.64
CA GLY A 476 13.72 -23.65 -11.36
C GLY A 476 15.02 -23.04 -10.86
N SER A 477 16.08 -23.13 -11.66
CA SER A 477 17.33 -22.45 -11.34
C SER A 477 17.17 -20.93 -11.30
N GLY A 478 18.06 -20.22 -10.60
CA GLY A 478 17.97 -18.77 -10.41
C GLY A 478 17.67 -18.03 -11.70
N LEU A 479 18.52 -18.21 -12.72
CA LEU A 479 18.38 -17.56 -14.03
C LEU A 479 17.20 -18.05 -14.88
N ARG A 480 16.52 -19.15 -14.51
CA ARG A 480 15.36 -19.68 -15.23
C ARG A 480 14.04 -19.43 -14.52
N ALA A 481 14.07 -19.01 -13.26
CA ALA A 481 12.89 -18.61 -12.52
C ALA A 481 12.22 -17.41 -13.21
N ILE A 482 10.89 -17.38 -13.18
CA ILE A 482 10.10 -16.22 -13.60
C ILE A 482 9.50 -15.64 -12.32
N LEU A 483 9.66 -14.32 -12.14
CA LEU A 483 9.19 -13.55 -10.99
C LEU A 483 8.17 -12.51 -11.46
N ASN A 484 7.50 -11.87 -10.51
CA ASN A 484 6.60 -10.76 -10.77
C ASN A 484 6.76 -9.70 -9.67
N LYS A 485 7.52 -8.63 -10.01
CA LYS A 485 7.78 -7.47 -9.15
C LYS A 485 8.19 -7.84 -7.72
N PRO A 486 9.34 -8.50 -7.51
CA PRO A 486 9.82 -8.80 -6.17
C PRO A 486 10.05 -7.50 -5.38
N THR A 487 9.72 -7.47 -4.09
CA THR A 487 9.82 -6.22 -3.29
C THR A 487 10.70 -6.29 -2.06
N GLY A 488 10.91 -7.46 -1.48
CA GLY A 488 11.64 -7.62 -0.23
C GLY A 488 12.32 -8.97 -0.19
N LEU A 489 13.51 -9.02 0.39
CA LEU A 489 14.32 -10.21 0.50
C LEU A 489 15.18 -10.15 1.77
N THR A 490 15.51 -11.32 2.29
CA THR A 490 16.35 -11.49 3.47
C THR A 490 17.05 -12.84 3.42
N PHE A 491 18.10 -13.01 4.20
CA PHE A 491 18.80 -14.28 4.35
C PHE A 491 18.50 -14.92 5.69
N LEU A 492 18.30 -16.23 5.67
CA LEU A 492 18.44 -17.07 6.84
C LEU A 492 19.57 -18.07 6.58
N ARG A 493 20.68 -17.89 7.31
CA ARG A 493 21.93 -18.60 7.03
C ARG A 493 22.27 -18.40 5.55
N ASP A 494 22.48 -19.48 4.79
CA ASP A 494 22.86 -19.39 3.37
C ASP A 494 21.66 -19.37 2.40
N LYS A 495 20.41 -19.38 2.89
CA LYS A 495 19.21 -19.38 2.03
C LYS A 495 18.62 -17.98 1.96
N MET A 496 18.32 -17.54 0.74
CA MET A 496 17.60 -16.29 0.52
C MET A 496 16.09 -16.56 0.48
N TYR A 497 15.34 -15.77 1.23
CA TYR A 497 13.89 -15.74 1.19
C TYR A 497 13.47 -14.42 0.59
N PHE A 498 12.54 -14.44 -0.35
CA PHE A 498 12.09 -13.23 -1.02
C PHE A 498 10.61 -13.27 -1.31
N SER A 499 10.03 -12.08 -1.36
CA SER A 499 8.66 -11.84 -1.77
C SER A 499 8.58 -11.75 -3.28
N ASP A 500 7.81 -12.64 -3.88
CA ASP A 500 7.39 -12.60 -5.28
C ASP A 500 6.01 -11.94 -5.33
N THR A 501 6.02 -10.64 -5.05
CA THR A 501 4.91 -9.89 -4.44
C THR A 501 3.63 -9.95 -5.24
N TYR A 502 3.72 -9.82 -6.57
CA TYR A 502 2.56 -9.85 -7.45
C TYR A 502 2.22 -11.26 -7.96
N ASN A 503 2.99 -12.25 -7.54
CA ASN A 503 2.56 -13.65 -7.56
C ASN A 503 1.98 -14.09 -6.21
N HIS A 504 1.80 -13.16 -5.25
CA HIS A 504 1.23 -13.42 -3.92
C HIS A 504 1.93 -14.53 -3.13
N ASN A 505 3.26 -14.66 -3.29
CA ASN A 505 4.02 -15.78 -2.75
C ASN A 505 5.34 -15.35 -2.10
N LEU A 506 5.77 -16.09 -1.08
CA LEU A 506 7.15 -16.12 -0.63
C LEU A 506 7.89 -17.28 -1.32
N ARG A 507 9.15 -17.05 -1.65
CA ARG A 507 10.00 -18.03 -2.32
C ARG A 507 11.34 -18.12 -1.64
N VAL A 508 11.93 -19.31 -1.69
CA VAL A 508 13.26 -19.60 -1.15
C VAL A 508 14.19 -19.94 -2.30
N PHE A 509 15.34 -19.28 -2.32
CA PHE A 509 16.47 -19.63 -3.16
C PHE A 509 17.56 -20.29 -2.31
N ASN A 510 18.01 -21.46 -2.76
CA ASN A 510 19.17 -22.14 -2.21
C ASN A 510 20.36 -21.94 -3.16
N PRO A 511 21.36 -21.10 -2.79
CA PRO A 511 22.54 -20.85 -3.62
C PRO A 511 23.37 -22.11 -3.91
N GLU A 512 23.49 -23.05 -2.97
CA GLU A 512 24.28 -24.28 -3.17
C GLU A 512 23.71 -25.17 -4.26
N ARG A 513 22.38 -25.17 -4.42
CA ARG A 513 21.67 -26.00 -5.39
C ARG A 513 21.25 -25.25 -6.64
N ASP A 514 21.48 -23.93 -6.67
CA ASP A 514 20.93 -22.99 -7.65
C ASP A 514 19.46 -23.31 -7.96
N PHE A 515 18.60 -23.22 -6.94
CA PHE A 515 17.19 -23.58 -7.11
C PHE A 515 16.25 -22.68 -6.30
N VAL A 516 15.23 -22.19 -7.00
CA VAL A 516 14.13 -21.39 -6.46
C VAL A 516 12.87 -22.24 -6.35
N ARG A 517 12.25 -22.23 -5.18
CA ARG A 517 10.99 -22.92 -4.88
C ARG A 517 10.06 -22.05 -4.04
N PRO A 518 8.75 -22.37 -3.96
CA PRO A 518 7.88 -21.73 -2.98
C PRO A 518 8.37 -22.00 -1.55
N PHE A 519 8.17 -21.01 -0.69
CA PHE A 519 8.11 -21.21 0.76
C PHE A 519 6.65 -21.52 1.08
N GLU A 520 6.37 -22.75 1.48
CA GLU A 520 5.01 -23.18 1.81
C GLU A 520 4.71 -22.86 3.27
N PHE A 521 3.52 -22.33 3.53
CA PHE A 521 3.01 -22.25 4.88
C PHE A 521 2.36 -23.59 5.24
N GLU A 522 2.92 -24.32 6.21
CA GLU A 522 2.50 -25.69 6.57
C GLU A 522 1.09 -25.73 7.17
N ASN A 523 0.80 -24.77 8.06
CA ASN A 523 -0.59 -24.43 8.34
C ASN A 523 -1.10 -23.67 7.12
N LYS A 524 -1.56 -24.43 6.13
CA LYS A 524 -2.60 -23.97 5.23
C LYS A 524 -3.82 -23.68 6.10
N PHE A 525 -3.81 -22.55 6.81
CA PHE A 525 -4.96 -21.69 6.67
C PHE A 525 -5.17 -21.63 5.17
N GLU A 526 -6.28 -22.17 4.71
CA GLU A 526 -6.82 -21.75 3.44
C GLU A 526 -6.89 -20.22 3.49
N MET A 527 -5.80 -19.55 3.08
CA MET A 527 -5.85 -18.22 2.49
C MET A 527 -6.39 -18.34 1.06
N SER A 528 -7.28 -19.30 0.81
CA SER A 528 -8.37 -19.01 -0.09
C SER A 528 -9.16 -17.88 0.56
N PHE A 529 -8.87 -16.66 0.14
CA PHE A 529 -9.98 -15.87 -0.37
C PHE A 529 -10.58 -16.63 -1.55
N GLN A 530 -11.27 -17.72 -1.28
CA GLN A 530 -12.63 -17.69 -1.74
C GLN A 530 -13.23 -16.61 -0.84
N ALA A 531 -13.65 -15.49 -1.42
CA ALA A 531 -15.02 -15.14 -1.14
C ALA A 531 -15.82 -16.42 -1.44
N VAL A 532 -15.95 -17.28 -0.44
CA VAL A 532 -17.25 -17.85 -0.26
C VAL A 532 -18.01 -16.58 0.07
N ASN A 533 -18.70 -16.05 -0.93
CA ASN A 533 -19.90 -15.25 -0.73
C ASN A 533 -20.94 -16.12 -0.03
N ASN A 534 -20.56 -16.72 1.09
CA ASN A 534 -21.42 -17.14 2.13
C ASN A 534 -21.06 -16.18 3.26
N THR A 535 -21.47 -14.92 3.12
CA THR A 535 -22.48 -14.48 4.09
C THR A 535 -23.51 -15.59 4.11
N GLN A 536 -23.29 -16.61 4.94
CA GLN A 536 -24.29 -17.62 5.16
C GLN A 536 -25.38 -16.82 5.83
N LEU A 537 -26.33 -16.36 5.02
CA LEU A 537 -27.48 -15.65 5.49
C LEU A 537 -28.27 -16.68 6.27
N LEU A 538 -28.13 -16.61 7.59
CA LEU A 538 -28.96 -17.39 8.48
C LEU A 538 -30.27 -16.63 8.57
N GLU A 539 -31.21 -17.03 7.73
CA GLU A 539 -32.58 -16.53 7.76
C GLU A 539 -33.30 -17.19 8.94
N LEU A 540 -33.83 -16.36 9.82
CA LEU A 540 -34.61 -16.82 10.96
C LEU A 540 -36.07 -17.04 10.60
N ASP A 541 -36.69 -17.96 11.35
CA ASP A 541 -38.13 -18.00 11.46
C ASP A 541 -38.66 -16.65 11.96
N THR A 542 -39.87 -16.32 11.55
CA THR A 542 -40.52 -15.07 11.95
C THR A 542 -40.73 -15.03 13.45
N ILE A 543 -40.10 -14.05 14.10
CA ILE A 543 -40.30 -13.74 15.51
C ILE A 543 -41.57 -12.90 15.64
N TYR A 544 -42.44 -13.29 16.54
CA TYR A 544 -43.68 -12.59 16.81
C TYR A 544 -43.56 -11.74 18.08
N VAL A 545 -43.96 -10.47 18.00
CA VAL A 545 -43.95 -9.54 19.14
C VAL A 545 -45.28 -8.79 19.25
N PRO A 546 -45.74 -8.45 20.46
CA PRO A 546 -46.97 -7.70 20.67
C PRO A 546 -46.80 -6.23 20.26
N ARG A 547 -47.91 -5.48 20.24
CA ARG A 547 -47.90 -4.06 19.92
C ARG A 547 -47.35 -3.24 21.10
N GLY A 548 -46.24 -2.54 20.90
CA GLY A 548 -45.62 -1.68 21.91
C GLY A 548 -44.09 -1.80 21.88
N GLU A 549 -43.45 -1.44 22.99
CA GLU A 549 -42.05 -1.76 23.27
C GLU A 549 -41.92 -3.28 23.51
N SER A 550 -40.96 -3.92 22.86
CA SER A 550 -40.66 -5.35 23.03
C SER A 550 -39.16 -5.60 22.92
N GLY A 551 -38.67 -6.61 23.64
CA GLY A 551 -37.28 -7.02 23.63
C GLY A 551 -37.04 -8.31 22.85
N ILE A 552 -35.99 -8.34 22.03
CA ILE A 552 -35.48 -9.57 21.40
C ILE A 552 -34.04 -9.78 21.84
N THR A 553 -33.75 -10.91 22.49
CA THR A 553 -32.38 -11.34 22.79
C THR A 553 -31.95 -12.39 21.78
N LEU A 554 -30.90 -12.10 21.02
CA LEU A 554 -30.22 -13.08 20.17
C LEU A 554 -29.06 -13.69 20.97
N GLN A 555 -29.07 -15.01 21.17
CA GLN A 555 -28.03 -15.75 21.89
C GLN A 555 -27.29 -16.68 20.93
N PHE A 556 -25.96 -16.62 20.90
CA PHE A 556 -25.14 -17.49 20.06
C PHE A 556 -24.46 -18.57 20.91
N GLU A 557 -24.73 -19.83 20.62
CA GLU A 557 -24.05 -21.00 21.17
C GLU A 557 -23.32 -21.76 20.07
N LEU A 558 -22.19 -22.39 20.41
CA LEU A 558 -21.47 -23.27 19.49
C LEU A 558 -21.91 -24.71 19.74
N GLY A 559 -22.22 -25.43 18.67
CA GLY A 559 -22.52 -26.86 18.79
C GLY A 559 -21.27 -27.70 19.04
N GLY A 560 -21.35 -28.70 19.92
CA GLY A 560 -20.28 -29.67 20.17
C GLY A 560 -19.25 -29.23 21.23
N ASN A 561 -18.01 -29.71 21.14
CA ASN A 561 -16.94 -29.44 22.11
C ASN A 561 -16.24 -28.09 21.82
N TRP A 562 -16.98 -26.98 21.83
CA TRP A 562 -16.46 -25.65 21.51
C TRP A 562 -16.98 -24.59 22.48
N TYR A 563 -16.13 -23.63 22.86
CA TYR A 563 -16.48 -22.48 23.70
C TYR A 563 -16.18 -21.17 22.99
N ILE A 564 -17.06 -20.18 23.15
CA ILE A 564 -16.79 -18.80 22.73
C ILE A 564 -15.66 -18.26 23.61
N GLU A 565 -14.65 -17.65 22.99
CA GLU A 565 -13.53 -17.07 23.74
C GLU A 565 -13.96 -15.72 24.32
N GLU A 566 -14.24 -15.71 25.62
CA GLU A 566 -14.79 -14.55 26.35
C GLU A 566 -13.89 -13.31 26.28
N ASN A 567 -12.57 -13.50 26.19
CA ASN A 567 -11.60 -12.40 26.12
C ASN A 567 -11.32 -11.91 24.70
N ALA A 568 -11.91 -12.54 23.68
CA ALA A 568 -11.73 -12.18 22.28
C ALA A 568 -12.76 -11.13 21.83
N PRO A 569 -12.49 -10.36 20.76
CA PRO A 569 -13.36 -9.28 20.30
C PRO A 569 -14.56 -9.83 19.51
N ASN A 570 -15.40 -10.62 20.17
CA ASN A 570 -16.71 -11.03 19.65
C ASN A 570 -17.56 -9.77 19.40
N GLU A 571 -18.15 -9.66 18.22
CA GLU A 571 -18.84 -8.45 17.78
C GLU A 571 -20.14 -8.82 17.04
N VAL A 572 -21.21 -8.06 17.26
CA VAL A 572 -22.43 -8.11 16.46
C VAL A 572 -22.78 -6.70 16.01
N ILE A 573 -22.83 -6.47 14.69
CA ILE A 573 -23.09 -5.18 14.08
C ILE A 573 -24.42 -5.24 13.32
N ILE A 574 -25.39 -4.41 13.71
CA ILE A 574 -26.62 -4.23 12.94
C ILE A 574 -26.31 -3.38 11.70
N THR A 575 -26.30 -4.00 10.52
CA THR A 575 -25.86 -3.37 9.26
C THR A 575 -26.97 -2.72 8.46
N GLN A 576 -28.23 -3.11 8.69
CA GLN A 576 -29.39 -2.46 8.08
C GLN A 576 -30.47 -2.19 9.12
N ARG A 577 -30.64 -0.90 9.46
CA ARG A 577 -31.70 -0.41 10.35
C ARG A 577 -32.89 0.01 9.50
N ASN A 578 -33.92 -0.82 9.44
CA ASN A 578 -35.26 -0.26 9.27
C ASN A 578 -35.66 0.40 10.60
N ILE A 579 -36.53 1.40 10.53
CA ILE A 579 -36.85 2.32 11.63
C ILE A 579 -37.17 1.48 12.90
N GLY A 580 -36.74 1.94 14.09
CA GLY A 580 -37.17 1.48 15.43
C GLY A 580 -36.71 0.13 15.97
N VAL A 581 -35.63 -0.46 15.44
CA VAL A 581 -34.84 -1.47 16.17
C VAL A 581 -33.57 -0.80 16.69
N GLN A 582 -33.36 -0.78 18.01
CA GLN A 582 -32.15 -0.25 18.64
C GLN A 582 -31.52 -1.30 19.56
N PRO A 583 -30.19 -1.47 19.56
CA PRO A 583 -29.54 -2.23 20.63
C PRO A 583 -29.75 -1.50 21.97
N ASP A 584 -30.00 -2.27 23.02
CA ASP A 584 -30.05 -1.76 24.40
C ASP A 584 -28.70 -1.06 24.73
N ASP A 585 -28.73 -0.02 25.59
CA ASP A 585 -27.57 0.81 25.94
C ASP A 585 -26.43 -0.03 26.57
N ASP A 586 -26.76 -1.18 27.16
CA ASP A 586 -25.83 -2.21 27.65
C ASP A 586 -25.33 -3.16 26.53
N GLY A 587 -24.85 -2.56 25.43
CA GLY A 587 -24.42 -3.26 24.21
C GLY A 587 -23.56 -4.52 24.42
N PHE A 588 -24.04 -5.64 23.85
CA PHE A 588 -23.42 -6.97 23.75
C PHE A 588 -22.82 -7.53 25.05
N ASN A 589 -23.52 -8.49 25.66
CA ASN A 589 -22.95 -9.29 26.75
C ASN A 589 -21.90 -10.27 26.18
N ARG A 590 -20.63 -9.87 26.32
CA ARG A 590 -19.45 -10.56 25.80
C ARG A 590 -19.22 -11.95 26.39
N GLU A 591 -19.70 -12.19 27.62
CA GLU A 591 -19.54 -13.46 28.33
C GLU A 591 -20.53 -14.53 27.81
N LEU A 592 -21.69 -14.11 27.29
CA LEU A 592 -22.76 -15.03 26.90
C LEU A 592 -23.02 -15.09 25.38
N GLY A 593 -22.31 -14.28 24.59
CA GLY A 593 -22.61 -14.14 23.16
C GLY A 593 -24.05 -13.67 22.93
N GLN A 594 -24.52 -12.71 23.72
CA GLN A 594 -25.91 -12.24 23.69
C GLN A 594 -26.00 -10.77 23.28
N ILE A 595 -27.00 -10.44 22.46
CA ILE A 595 -27.40 -9.06 22.17
C ILE A 595 -28.90 -8.89 22.41
N ARG A 596 -29.26 -7.90 23.23
CA ARG A 596 -30.65 -7.49 23.42
C ARG A 596 -30.97 -6.31 22.49
N LEU A 597 -32.10 -6.42 21.81
CA LEU A 597 -32.61 -5.43 20.87
C LEU A 597 -33.96 -4.95 21.36
N GLU A 598 -34.12 -3.64 21.48
CA GLU A 598 -35.39 -3.00 21.73
C GLU A 598 -36.08 -2.70 20.40
N ILE A 599 -37.36 -3.04 20.32
CA ILE A 599 -38.20 -2.85 19.14
C ILE A 599 -39.36 -1.92 19.50
N GLU A 600 -39.39 -0.77 18.84
CA GLU A 600 -40.42 0.25 18.98
C GLU A 600 -41.22 0.45 17.68
N ASN A 601 -42.50 0.06 17.71
CA ASN A 601 -43.58 0.63 16.88
C ASN A 601 -43.52 0.42 15.33
N TYR A 602 -43.90 -0.76 14.81
CA TYR A 602 -44.22 -0.97 13.37
C TYR A 602 -45.47 -1.79 13.09
N GLY A 603 -46.19 -1.40 12.03
CA GLY A 603 -47.10 -2.27 11.28
C GLY A 603 -46.42 -2.91 10.05
N ALA A 604 -46.93 -4.08 9.62
CA ALA A 604 -46.41 -4.99 8.58
C ALA A 604 -44.96 -5.52 8.79
N LEU A 605 -44.69 -6.71 8.22
CA LEU A 605 -43.46 -7.52 8.39
C LEU A 605 -42.17 -6.68 8.23
N THR A 606 -41.34 -6.66 9.26
CA THR A 606 -40.07 -5.90 9.30
C THR A 606 -38.88 -6.86 9.35
N HIS A 607 -37.79 -6.50 8.67
CA HIS A 607 -36.54 -7.27 8.67
C HIS A 607 -35.35 -6.39 9.04
N PHE A 608 -34.39 -6.96 9.76
CA PHE A 608 -33.07 -6.37 9.97
C PHE A 608 -31.97 -7.40 9.76
N PHE A 609 -30.75 -6.91 9.52
CA PHE A 609 -29.56 -7.72 9.35
C PHE A 609 -28.57 -7.46 10.48
N ALA A 610 -27.96 -8.53 10.98
CA ALA A 610 -26.91 -8.49 11.98
C ALA A 610 -25.68 -9.25 11.46
N ASP A 611 -24.56 -8.55 11.31
CA ASP A 611 -23.26 -9.16 11.02
C ASP A 611 -22.63 -9.59 12.35
N VAL A 612 -22.36 -10.89 12.48
CA VAL A 612 -21.87 -11.52 13.69
C VAL A 612 -20.43 -11.99 13.46
N SER A 613 -19.56 -11.71 14.42
CA SER A 613 -18.15 -12.10 14.47
C SER A 613 -17.89 -12.81 15.79
N LEU A 614 -17.62 -14.12 15.73
CA LEU A 614 -17.36 -14.96 16.89
C LEU A 614 -15.96 -15.56 16.84
N PHE A 615 -15.28 -15.49 17.97
CA PHE A 615 -14.04 -16.17 18.28
C PHE A 615 -14.34 -17.33 19.23
N TYR A 616 -13.77 -18.49 18.96
CA TYR A 616 -14.09 -19.69 19.69
C TYR A 616 -12.95 -20.69 19.70
N ARG A 617 -12.91 -21.56 20.69
CA ARG A 617 -11.84 -22.55 20.88
C ARG A 617 -12.42 -23.92 21.21
N PRO A 618 -11.71 -25.01 20.87
CA PRO A 618 -12.16 -26.34 21.23
C PRO A 618 -11.85 -26.60 22.71
N VAL A 619 -12.68 -27.40 23.39
CA VAL A 619 -12.51 -27.68 24.84
C VAL A 619 -11.16 -28.33 25.14
N ASP A 620 -10.66 -29.13 24.21
CA ASP A 620 -9.45 -29.94 24.36
C ASP A 620 -8.16 -29.21 23.96
N ASN A 621 -8.24 -27.96 23.47
CA ASN A 621 -7.05 -27.18 23.13
C ASN A 621 -7.26 -25.67 23.33
N GLU A 622 -6.82 -25.17 24.48
CA GLU A 622 -6.96 -23.75 24.86
C GLU A 622 -6.09 -22.78 24.03
N GLN A 623 -5.12 -23.29 23.28
CA GLN A 623 -4.25 -22.46 22.44
C GLN A 623 -4.80 -22.24 21.02
N LEU A 624 -5.83 -22.98 20.63
CA LEU A 624 -6.42 -22.88 19.30
C LEU A 624 -7.68 -22.00 19.32
N ILE A 625 -7.56 -20.75 18.87
CA ILE A 625 -8.69 -19.84 18.70
C ILE A 625 -9.04 -19.75 17.21
N PHE A 626 -10.30 -20.04 16.91
CA PHE A 626 -10.94 -19.94 15.61
C PHE A 626 -11.77 -18.66 15.55
N HIS A 627 -11.96 -18.14 14.34
CA HIS A 627 -12.77 -16.95 14.09
C HIS A 627 -13.78 -17.26 12.99
N ARG A 628 -15.00 -16.74 13.12
CA ARG A 628 -16.04 -16.86 12.11
C ARG A 628 -16.89 -15.61 12.03
N THR A 629 -17.17 -15.19 10.80
CA THR A 629 -18.15 -14.14 10.51
C THR A 629 -19.32 -14.67 9.71
N PHE A 630 -20.54 -14.25 10.03
CA PHE A 630 -21.76 -14.57 9.28
C PHE A 630 -22.82 -13.48 9.45
N THR A 631 -23.83 -13.44 8.58
CA THR A 631 -24.92 -12.47 8.66
C THR A 631 -26.21 -13.20 9.01
N VAL A 632 -26.95 -12.68 9.98
CA VAL A 632 -28.28 -13.17 10.34
C VAL A 632 -29.33 -12.20 9.81
N MET A 633 -30.36 -12.73 9.15
CA MET A 633 -31.57 -11.97 8.81
C MET A 633 -32.68 -12.35 9.78
N VAL A 634 -33.24 -11.35 10.43
CA VAL A 634 -34.31 -11.54 11.42
C VAL A 634 -35.61 -11.00 10.88
N HIS A 635 -36.64 -11.85 10.84
CA HIS A 635 -38.00 -11.50 10.46
C HIS A 635 -38.80 -11.21 11.72
N VAL A 636 -39.41 -10.03 11.82
CA VAL A 636 -40.26 -9.65 12.96
C VAL A 636 -41.66 -9.31 12.47
N ARG A 637 -42.67 -9.94 13.09
CA ARG A 637 -44.08 -9.73 12.77
C ARG A 637 -44.88 -9.45 14.04
N MET A 638 -45.93 -8.66 13.89
CA MET A 638 -46.85 -8.36 14.99
C MET A 638 -47.82 -9.51 15.22
N ASP A 639 -47.99 -9.89 16.48
CA ASP A 639 -49.04 -10.79 16.97
C ASP A 639 -49.44 -10.36 18.39
N GLU A 640 -50.71 -10.01 18.61
CA GLU A 640 -51.19 -9.55 19.92
C GLU A 640 -51.16 -10.66 20.99
N GLU A 641 -51.05 -11.93 20.59
CA GLU A 641 -50.94 -13.07 21.51
C GLU A 641 -49.48 -13.43 21.85
N ALA A 642 -48.49 -12.80 21.22
CA ALA A 642 -47.07 -13.09 21.46
C ALA A 642 -46.53 -12.41 22.74
N PRO A 643 -45.55 -13.02 23.44
CA PRO A 643 -44.94 -12.41 24.61
C PRO A 643 -44.05 -11.21 24.24
N PRO A 644 -43.94 -10.20 25.14
CA PRO A 644 -43.18 -8.96 24.89
C PRO A 644 -41.65 -9.14 24.92
N GLU A 645 -41.16 -10.27 25.42
CA GLU A 645 -39.74 -10.62 25.45
C GLU A 645 -39.54 -11.95 24.72
N GLN A 646 -38.63 -11.97 23.75
CA GLN A 646 -38.32 -13.13 22.92
C GLN A 646 -36.83 -13.46 23.04
N ASN A 647 -36.52 -14.71 23.33
CA ASN A 647 -35.13 -15.20 23.34
C ASN A 647 -34.95 -16.17 22.17
N VAL A 648 -33.98 -15.88 21.31
CA VAL A 648 -33.68 -16.70 20.13
C VAL A 648 -32.28 -17.25 20.25
N LEU A 649 -32.18 -18.57 20.29
CA LEU A 649 -30.92 -19.30 20.36
C LEU A 649 -30.42 -19.67 18.95
N PHE A 650 -29.16 -19.37 18.69
CA PHE A 650 -28.44 -19.75 17.48
C PHE A 650 -27.39 -20.80 17.81
N ILE A 651 -27.53 -21.98 17.24
CA ILE A 651 -26.45 -22.97 17.28
C ILE A 651 -25.58 -22.76 16.05
N VAL A 652 -24.42 -22.15 16.24
CA VAL A 652 -23.42 -21.95 15.20
C VAL A 652 -22.63 -23.25 15.06
N PRO A 653 -22.70 -23.96 13.92
CA PRO A 653 -21.93 -25.19 13.74
C PRO A 653 -20.44 -24.83 13.67
N PRO A 654 -19.55 -25.54 14.40
CA PRO A 654 -18.12 -25.27 14.33
C PRO A 654 -17.57 -25.57 12.92
N LEU A 655 -16.47 -24.91 12.53
CA LEU A 655 -15.75 -25.32 11.32
C LEU A 655 -15.32 -26.78 11.49
N ARG A 656 -15.72 -27.65 10.55
CA ARG A 656 -15.25 -29.04 10.56
C ARG A 656 -13.73 -29.00 10.33
N THR A 657 -12.97 -29.40 11.34
CA THR A 657 -11.57 -29.78 11.14
C THR A 657 -11.57 -30.99 10.21
N ALA A 658 -10.95 -30.84 9.04
CA ALA A 658 -10.82 -31.94 8.10
C ALA A 658 -9.74 -32.93 8.57
N HIS A 659 -9.89 -33.55 9.75
CA HIS A 659 -9.12 -34.73 10.17
C HIS A 659 -9.82 -35.43 11.35
N HIS A 660 -10.71 -36.38 11.05
CA HIS A 660 -10.83 -37.71 11.67
C HIS A 660 -12.14 -38.39 11.24
N SER A 661 -12.09 -39.16 10.15
CA SER A 661 -13.00 -40.29 9.91
C SER A 661 -12.42 -41.24 8.86
N ALA A 662 -11.31 -41.89 9.23
CA ALA A 662 -11.00 -43.21 8.71
C ALA A 662 -10.75 -44.08 9.94
N GLU A 663 -11.42 -45.24 10.00
CA GLU A 663 -11.54 -46.14 11.16
C GLU A 663 -12.54 -45.60 12.20
N THR A 664 -13.70 -46.21 12.49
CA THR A 664 -14.10 -47.62 12.49
C THR A 664 -15.62 -47.72 12.29
N ASP A 665 -16.06 -48.41 11.22
CA ASP A 665 -17.38 -49.05 11.17
C ASP A 665 -17.20 -50.42 10.48
N ARG A 666 -16.74 -51.39 11.28
CA ARG A 666 -16.96 -52.82 11.09
C ARG A 666 -17.27 -53.39 12.47
N GLY A 667 -18.56 -53.63 12.71
CA GLY A 667 -19.10 -54.22 13.94
C GLY A 667 -20.60 -54.19 13.89
#